data_AF-A0A966L3Q3-F1
#
_entry.id   AF-A0A966L3Q3-F1
#
_cell.length_a   1.000
_cell.length_b   1.000
_cell.length_c   1.000
_cell.angle_alpha   90.00
_cell.angle_beta   90.00
_cell.angle_gamma   90.00
#
_symmetry.space_group_name_H-M   'P 1'
#
loop_
_entity.id
_entity.type
_entity.pdbx_description
1 polymer ?
#
loop_
_entity_poly.entity_id
_entity_poly.type
_entity_poly.pdbx_seq_one_letter_code
_entity_poly.pdbx_strand_id
1 'polypeptide(L)'
;MHPIKFFIAFVAAFALLLPGQAHAQEPRGYSYFESGDVTAPTPGAPSFGLLLIGGSEWSEPAWHWFADKTGGGHLVILRASQDGSDGEWLMERIGGLASVQTLIFNNREAASDPRVAEILRNADGIFIAGGDQSKYVRFWKDTPVAAALNAHLAAGRPLGGTSAGLAILGGTGYGAMAQEAVDSPEALSDPNSEKVTLVSDFLATPFLANVITDTHFSERDRLGRLVAFVSQARAAGNPDAIGLGIDEDTALAVEADGSARLYTTSDGHAWLVRPLGMPTFEDGGALDWAAVELTGIGPQSRVDLATMTVANPAFSGTAQVEAGELRDVPAPPERREWALAIHGGSGVIERGDLTPETEADYRASLQAALAVGSAVLENGGTSLDAVEATLRVLEDDPLFNAGRGAVFDAEGRNQLDASIMDGKTLNAGAVAGVSTTKHPVTLARAVMENSRHVLLSGEGADQFAREQGVEQVDPSYFRTEHRWRQIEEWRKNNLSALALDPTHRFGTVGAVALDKDGNLAAATSTGGLTGKRWGRIGDSPIIGAGTYAANGKCAVSGTGTGEYFIRENAGRQVCDRVAWNGQSIAQAADDTIGAIGALGGDGGLIAMDAMGRIAFAMNTEGMYRGAASSDHPAEEAIYADETLANED
;
A
#
# COMPACT_ATOMS: atom_id res chain seq x y z
N MET A 1 -55.95 39.49 -4.15
CA MET A 1 -56.23 40.41 -5.27
C MET A 1 -55.25 40.04 -6.37
N HIS A 2 -55.56 39.16 -7.33
CA HIS A 2 -56.44 39.30 -8.51
C HIS A 2 -55.93 40.28 -9.60
N PRO A 3 -56.03 39.96 -10.90
CA PRO A 3 -54.97 40.29 -11.89
C PRO A 3 -55.46 41.01 -13.17
N ILE A 4 -54.53 41.31 -14.09
CA ILE A 4 -54.79 41.75 -15.49
C ILE A 4 -53.69 41.10 -16.36
N LYS A 5 -53.88 40.23 -17.37
CA LYS A 5 -54.80 40.05 -18.53
C LYS A 5 -54.32 40.69 -19.86
N PHE A 6 -54.64 39.97 -20.96
CA PHE A 6 -54.39 40.23 -22.40
C PHE A 6 -52.98 39.85 -22.90
N PHE A 7 -52.80 39.24 -24.09
CA PHE A 7 -53.61 39.28 -25.33
C PHE A 7 -54.06 37.89 -25.89
N ILE A 8 -54.94 37.90 -26.91
CA ILE A 8 -55.59 36.73 -27.55
C ILE A 8 -55.48 36.83 -29.10
N ALA A 9 -55.64 35.68 -29.81
CA ALA A 9 -55.94 35.52 -31.26
C ALA A 9 -54.74 35.64 -32.25
N PHE A 10 -54.73 35.17 -33.52
CA PHE A 10 -55.51 34.22 -34.36
C PHE A 10 -54.79 34.13 -35.75
N VAL A 11 -54.90 33.14 -36.66
CA VAL A 11 -55.41 31.74 -36.71
C VAL A 11 -54.92 31.07 -38.04
N ALA A 12 -55.37 29.85 -38.36
CA ALA A 12 -55.39 29.18 -39.69
C ALA A 12 -54.21 28.25 -40.09
N ALA A 13 -54.37 27.15 -40.84
CA ALA A 13 -55.49 26.26 -41.20
C ALA A 13 -55.00 25.16 -42.18
N PHE A 14 -55.44 23.89 -41.97
CA PHE A 14 -55.65 22.82 -42.98
C PHE A 14 -54.40 22.17 -43.68
N ALA A 15 -54.35 20.85 -43.99
CA ALA A 15 -55.23 19.71 -43.67
C ALA A 15 -54.58 18.32 -43.94
N LEU A 16 -55.10 17.29 -43.25
CA LEU A 16 -55.27 15.85 -43.64
C LEU A 16 -54.07 15.00 -44.11
N LEU A 17 -53.79 13.90 -43.37
CA LEU A 17 -53.93 12.49 -43.82
C LEU A 17 -53.81 11.50 -42.63
N LEU A 18 -54.40 10.30 -42.78
CA LEU A 18 -54.54 9.22 -41.78
C LEU A 18 -53.39 8.17 -41.89
N PRO A 19 -53.37 7.07 -41.09
CA PRO A 19 -53.58 6.92 -39.65
C PRO A 19 -52.37 6.20 -38.97
N GLY A 20 -52.31 6.21 -37.64
CA GLY A 20 -51.36 5.37 -36.91
C GLY A 20 -51.76 5.17 -35.45
N GLN A 21 -52.25 3.98 -35.10
CA GLN A 21 -52.39 3.61 -33.69
C GLN A 21 -51.00 3.40 -33.10
N ALA A 22 -50.53 4.40 -32.35
CA ALA A 22 -49.36 4.24 -31.50
C ALA A 22 -49.62 3.09 -30.52
N HIS A 23 -49.06 1.92 -30.83
CA HIS A 23 -48.96 0.85 -29.85
C HIS A 23 -48.04 1.38 -28.75
N ALA A 24 -48.59 1.58 -27.56
CA ALA A 24 -47.79 1.84 -26.38
C ALA A 24 -46.88 0.63 -26.18
N GLN A 25 -45.60 0.77 -26.50
CA GLN A 25 -44.62 -0.28 -26.32
C GLN A 25 -44.48 -0.49 -24.80
N GLU A 26 -44.82 -1.68 -24.31
CA GLU A 26 -44.70 -2.01 -22.89
C GLU A 26 -43.25 -1.77 -22.41
N PRO A 27 -43.06 -1.34 -21.15
CA PRO A 27 -41.71 -1.22 -20.59
C PRO A 27 -41.05 -2.59 -20.64
N ARG A 28 -39.91 -2.69 -21.34
CA ARG A 28 -39.29 -3.96 -21.80
C ARG A 28 -38.71 -4.85 -20.69
N GLY A 29 -39.10 -4.65 -19.44
CA GLY A 29 -38.55 -5.33 -18.27
C GLY A 29 -37.15 -4.85 -17.85
N TYR A 30 -36.52 -3.91 -18.56
CA TYR A 30 -35.24 -3.31 -18.18
C TYR A 30 -35.21 -1.79 -18.42
N SER A 31 -34.30 -1.12 -17.71
CA SER A 31 -33.86 0.24 -17.99
C SER A 31 -32.54 0.22 -18.77
N TYR A 32 -32.32 1.22 -19.62
CA TYR A 32 -31.15 1.34 -20.49
C TYR A 32 -30.56 2.75 -20.38
N PHE A 33 -29.24 2.82 -20.18
CA PHE A 33 -28.46 4.06 -20.15
C PHE A 33 -27.25 3.92 -21.08
N GLU A 34 -26.75 5.05 -21.58
CA GLU A 34 -25.69 5.11 -22.58
C GLU A 34 -24.81 6.35 -22.36
N SER A 35 -23.50 6.18 -22.50
CA SER A 35 -22.50 7.24 -22.45
C SER A 35 -21.45 6.98 -23.55
N GLY A 36 -20.97 8.02 -24.24
CA GLY A 36 -20.04 7.88 -25.39
C GLY A 36 -20.75 7.66 -26.73
N ASP A 37 -20.07 6.99 -27.68
CA ASP A 37 -20.58 6.70 -29.03
C ASP A 37 -20.63 5.19 -29.28
N VAL A 38 -21.82 4.60 -29.16
CA VAL A 38 -22.09 3.18 -29.42
C VAL A 38 -21.99 2.78 -30.90
N THR A 39 -21.69 3.73 -31.80
CA THR A 39 -21.48 3.49 -33.23
C THR A 39 -20.02 3.66 -33.68
N ALA A 40 -19.15 4.15 -32.80
CA ALA A 40 -17.72 4.22 -33.04
C ALA A 40 -17.10 2.82 -33.20
N PRO A 41 -16.07 2.63 -34.04
CA PRO A 41 -15.40 1.35 -34.15
C PRO A 41 -14.49 1.08 -32.95
N THR A 42 -14.45 -0.16 -32.47
CA THR A 42 -13.45 -0.65 -31.49
C THR A 42 -12.02 -0.37 -32.00
N PRO A 43 -11.20 0.44 -31.30
CA PRO A 43 -9.88 0.85 -31.80
C PRO A 43 -8.83 -0.27 -31.87
N GLY A 44 -8.85 -1.19 -30.89
CA GLY A 44 -7.94 -2.31 -30.76
C GLY A 44 -8.67 -3.66 -30.68
N ALA A 45 -7.93 -4.75 -30.55
CA ALA A 45 -8.53 -6.06 -30.30
C ALA A 45 -8.80 -6.22 -28.79
N PRO A 46 -10.03 -6.55 -28.36
CA PRO A 46 -10.29 -6.96 -26.98
C PRO A 46 -9.47 -8.20 -26.62
N SER A 47 -9.09 -8.32 -25.35
CA SER A 47 -8.27 -9.42 -24.84
C SER A 47 -8.75 -9.89 -23.48
N PHE A 48 -8.52 -11.16 -23.16
CA PHE A 48 -9.09 -11.76 -21.96
C PHE A 48 -8.56 -11.08 -20.70
N GLY A 49 -9.47 -10.89 -19.74
CA GLY A 49 -9.14 -10.57 -18.36
C GLY A 49 -10.36 -10.74 -17.46
N LEU A 50 -10.14 -11.17 -16.22
CA LEU A 50 -11.18 -11.16 -15.19
C LEU A 50 -10.90 -10.04 -14.18
N LEU A 51 -11.90 -9.23 -13.86
CA LEU A 51 -11.82 -8.23 -12.79
C LEU A 51 -12.76 -8.64 -11.65
N LEU A 52 -12.19 -9.11 -10.54
CA LEU A 52 -12.92 -9.64 -9.39
C LEU A 52 -12.86 -8.63 -8.24
N ILE A 53 -13.93 -7.88 -7.97
CA ILE A 53 -13.97 -6.83 -6.93
C ILE A 53 -14.82 -7.26 -5.74
N GLY A 54 -14.28 -7.17 -4.52
CA GLY A 54 -14.99 -7.58 -3.32
C GLY A 54 -16.16 -6.66 -2.94
N GLY A 55 -16.06 -5.35 -3.13
CA GLY A 55 -17.10 -4.41 -2.69
C GLY A 55 -17.05 -3.00 -3.27
N SER A 56 -17.03 -2.01 -2.38
CA SER A 56 -17.51 -0.64 -2.63
C SER A 56 -16.56 0.27 -3.38
N GLU A 57 -15.28 -0.07 -3.51
CA GLU A 57 -14.29 0.85 -4.06
C GLU A 57 -13.85 0.56 -5.50
N TRP A 58 -13.74 1.66 -6.26
CA TRP A 58 -13.40 1.67 -7.67
C TRP A 58 -11.91 1.97 -7.81
N SER A 59 -11.06 0.98 -7.52
CA SER A 59 -9.61 1.11 -7.68
C SER A 59 -9.26 1.56 -9.11
N GLU A 60 -8.90 2.84 -9.28
CA GLU A 60 -8.64 3.42 -10.60
C GLU A 60 -7.58 2.63 -11.41
N PRO A 61 -6.47 2.13 -10.83
CA PRO A 61 -5.53 1.26 -11.54
C PRO A 61 -6.16 -0.03 -12.07
N ALA A 62 -7.05 -0.67 -11.30
CA ALA A 62 -7.73 -1.91 -11.72
C ALA A 62 -8.74 -1.64 -12.85
N TRP A 63 -9.42 -0.49 -12.80
CA TRP A 63 -10.34 -0.05 -13.83
C TRP A 63 -9.65 0.39 -15.12
N HIS A 64 -8.52 1.08 -15.05
CA HIS A 64 -7.69 1.35 -16.23
C HIS A 64 -7.21 0.03 -16.87
N TRP A 65 -6.70 -0.92 -16.08
CA TRP A 65 -6.32 -2.25 -16.57
C TRP A 65 -7.48 -2.95 -17.29
N PHE A 66 -8.69 -2.89 -16.74
CA PHE A 66 -9.86 -3.53 -17.34
C PHE A 66 -10.39 -2.80 -18.58
N ALA A 67 -10.33 -1.46 -18.61
CA ALA A 67 -10.64 -0.67 -19.80
C ALA A 67 -9.67 -1.01 -20.95
N ASP A 68 -8.37 -1.14 -20.67
CA ASP A 68 -7.36 -1.57 -21.65
C ASP A 68 -7.69 -2.95 -22.25
N LYS A 69 -8.22 -3.89 -21.45
CA LYS A 69 -8.65 -5.22 -21.96
C LYS A 69 -9.76 -5.13 -23.01
N THR A 70 -10.58 -4.08 -23.00
CA THR A 70 -11.62 -3.88 -24.03
C THR A 70 -11.06 -3.46 -25.39
N GLY A 71 -9.76 -3.14 -25.49
CA GLY A 71 -9.16 -2.60 -26.72
C GLY A 71 -9.63 -1.18 -27.05
N GLY A 72 -10.12 -0.42 -26.07
CA GLY A 72 -10.71 0.91 -26.29
C GLY A 72 -12.19 0.89 -26.69
N GLY A 73 -12.86 -0.24 -26.50
CA GLY A 73 -14.13 -0.59 -27.13
C GLY A 73 -15.39 -0.20 -26.34
N HIS A 74 -16.45 -0.99 -26.55
CA HIS A 74 -17.74 -0.83 -25.89
C HIS A 74 -17.82 -1.68 -24.61
N LEU A 75 -18.01 -1.03 -23.46
CA LEU A 75 -18.24 -1.69 -22.18
C LEU A 75 -19.74 -1.78 -21.88
N VAL A 76 -20.24 -2.96 -21.52
CA VAL A 76 -21.62 -3.16 -21.08
C VAL A 76 -21.68 -3.48 -19.58
N ILE A 77 -22.45 -2.70 -18.83
CA ILE A 77 -22.69 -2.90 -17.39
C ILE A 77 -24.04 -3.56 -17.19
N LEU A 78 -24.07 -4.65 -16.42
CA LEU A 78 -25.27 -5.41 -16.08
C LEU A 78 -25.62 -5.24 -14.61
N ARG A 79 -26.90 -4.90 -14.36
CA ARG A 79 -27.49 -4.63 -13.03
C ARG A 79 -28.88 -5.25 -12.93
N ALA A 80 -29.35 -5.50 -11.71
CA ALA A 80 -30.73 -5.93 -11.42
C ALA A 80 -31.36 -5.16 -10.24
N SER A 81 -30.68 -4.09 -9.83
CA SER A 81 -31.01 -3.18 -8.74
C SER A 81 -30.05 -1.99 -8.81
N GLN A 82 -30.31 -0.96 -7.98
CA GLN A 82 -29.59 0.33 -7.97
C GLN A 82 -29.82 1.12 -9.27
N ASP A 83 -29.17 2.27 -9.41
CA ASP A 83 -29.25 3.16 -10.58
C ASP A 83 -28.16 2.84 -11.61
N GLY A 84 -27.98 3.73 -12.60
CA GLY A 84 -27.17 3.49 -13.80
C GLY A 84 -26.13 4.57 -14.10
N SER A 85 -25.67 5.31 -13.08
CA SER A 85 -24.75 6.45 -13.23
C SER A 85 -23.28 6.07 -13.47
N ASP A 86 -22.92 4.78 -13.38
CA ASP A 86 -21.53 4.30 -13.55
C ASP A 86 -20.88 4.75 -14.87
N GLY A 87 -21.68 4.84 -15.94
CA GLY A 87 -21.20 5.13 -17.30
C GLY A 87 -20.57 6.51 -17.44
N GLU A 88 -21.11 7.53 -16.76
CA GLU A 88 -20.54 8.88 -16.77
C GLU A 88 -19.20 8.90 -16.05
N TRP A 89 -19.12 8.30 -14.85
CA TRP A 89 -17.88 8.21 -14.08
C TRP A 89 -16.78 7.44 -14.83
N LEU A 90 -17.10 6.31 -15.47
CA LEU A 90 -16.14 5.54 -16.27
C LEU A 90 -15.61 6.34 -17.46
N MET A 91 -16.47 7.06 -18.18
CA MET A 91 -16.06 7.88 -19.32
C MET A 91 -15.23 9.10 -18.90
N GLU A 92 -15.54 9.73 -17.77
CA GLU A 92 -14.85 10.94 -17.29
C GLU A 92 -13.55 10.66 -16.52
N ARG A 93 -13.54 9.62 -15.67
CA ARG A 93 -12.46 9.37 -14.71
C ARG A 93 -11.45 8.33 -15.17
N ILE A 94 -11.92 7.25 -15.80
CA ILE A 94 -11.07 6.17 -16.32
C ILE A 94 -10.73 6.42 -17.80
N GLY A 95 -11.72 6.84 -18.58
CA GLY A 95 -11.57 7.05 -20.02
C GLY A 95 -11.20 5.77 -20.77
N GLY A 96 -10.62 5.92 -21.96
CA GLY A 96 -10.15 4.78 -22.75
C GLY A 96 -11.25 3.83 -23.23
N LEU A 97 -12.49 4.30 -23.36
CA LEU A 97 -13.65 3.54 -23.83
C LEU A 97 -14.37 4.32 -24.94
N ALA A 98 -14.88 3.61 -25.95
CA ALA A 98 -15.70 4.21 -27.00
C ALA A 98 -17.12 4.54 -26.50
N SER A 99 -17.69 3.64 -25.69
CA SER A 99 -18.96 3.86 -25.01
C SER A 99 -19.13 2.95 -23.79
N VAL A 100 -20.01 3.37 -22.87
CA VAL A 100 -20.55 2.52 -21.80
C VAL A 100 -22.07 2.41 -21.97
N GLN A 101 -22.59 1.19 -21.93
CA GLN A 101 -24.04 0.90 -21.98
C GLN A 101 -24.46 0.17 -20.71
N THR A 102 -25.44 0.69 -19.97
CA THR A 102 -25.92 0.06 -18.72
C THR A 102 -27.32 -0.54 -18.90
N LEU A 103 -27.48 -1.82 -18.57
CA LEU A 103 -28.75 -2.55 -18.58
C LEU A 103 -29.15 -2.93 -17.15
N ILE A 104 -30.26 -2.35 -16.67
CA ILE A 104 -30.82 -2.67 -15.34
C ILE A 104 -32.07 -3.54 -15.51
N PHE A 105 -31.96 -4.83 -15.20
CA PHE A 105 -33.03 -5.81 -15.32
C PHE A 105 -34.00 -5.72 -14.13
N ASN A 106 -35.30 -5.57 -14.42
CA ASN A 106 -36.36 -5.53 -13.42
C ASN A 106 -37.13 -6.87 -13.34
N ASN A 107 -36.97 -7.75 -14.33
CA ASN A 107 -37.60 -9.07 -14.39
C ASN A 107 -36.78 -10.08 -15.23
N ARG A 108 -37.25 -11.34 -15.30
CA ARG A 108 -36.61 -12.43 -16.07
C ARG A 108 -36.92 -12.34 -17.56
N GLU A 109 -38.07 -11.80 -17.94
CA GLU A 109 -38.52 -11.69 -19.33
C GLU A 109 -37.57 -10.81 -20.16
N ALA A 110 -37.03 -9.74 -19.56
CA ALA A 110 -35.98 -8.90 -20.14
C ALA A 110 -34.74 -9.67 -20.60
N ALA A 111 -34.39 -10.79 -19.95
CA ALA A 111 -33.26 -11.63 -20.33
C ALA A 111 -33.47 -12.41 -21.65
N SER A 112 -34.65 -12.28 -22.26
CA SER A 112 -34.98 -12.81 -23.58
C SER A 112 -35.28 -11.73 -24.62
N ASP A 113 -35.11 -10.42 -24.33
CA ASP A 113 -35.27 -9.35 -25.32
C ASP A 113 -34.14 -9.43 -26.39
N PRO A 114 -34.46 -9.50 -27.69
CA PRO A 114 -33.46 -9.55 -28.75
C PRO A 114 -32.44 -8.39 -28.75
N ARG A 115 -32.83 -7.19 -28.28
CA ARG A 115 -31.93 -6.02 -28.15
C ARG A 115 -30.91 -6.22 -27.04
N VAL A 116 -31.28 -6.87 -25.94
CA VAL A 116 -30.33 -7.23 -24.86
C VAL A 116 -29.29 -8.20 -25.41
N ALA A 117 -29.74 -9.24 -26.13
CA ALA A 117 -28.84 -10.20 -26.77
C ALA A 117 -27.98 -9.61 -27.91
N GLU A 118 -28.38 -8.48 -28.48
CA GLU A 118 -27.58 -7.70 -29.45
C GLU A 118 -26.51 -6.85 -28.77
N ILE A 119 -26.88 -6.08 -27.73
CA ILE A 119 -25.95 -5.28 -26.93
C ILE A 119 -24.83 -6.16 -26.35
N LEU A 120 -25.19 -7.29 -25.72
CA LEU A 120 -24.22 -8.23 -25.14
C LEU A 120 -23.26 -8.85 -26.16
N ARG A 121 -23.70 -9.04 -27.41
CA ARG A 121 -22.87 -9.61 -28.48
C ARG A 121 -21.85 -8.60 -29.03
N ASN A 122 -22.24 -7.33 -29.05
CA ASN A 122 -21.43 -6.21 -29.52
C ASN A 122 -20.50 -5.66 -28.42
N ALA A 123 -20.68 -6.09 -27.16
CA ALA A 123 -19.82 -5.73 -26.04
C ALA A 123 -18.38 -6.20 -26.26
N ASP A 124 -17.42 -5.28 -26.16
CA ASP A 124 -16.00 -5.61 -26.14
C ASP A 124 -15.54 -5.99 -24.73
N GLY A 125 -16.17 -5.42 -23.68
CA GLY A 125 -16.08 -5.89 -22.31
C GLY A 125 -17.44 -5.91 -21.62
N ILE A 126 -17.60 -6.76 -20.60
CA ILE A 126 -18.83 -6.81 -19.80
C ILE A 126 -18.48 -6.71 -18.32
N PHE A 127 -19.24 -5.94 -17.54
CA PHE A 127 -19.09 -5.84 -16.09
C PHE A 127 -20.43 -6.08 -15.38
N ILE A 128 -20.44 -6.92 -14.35
CA ILE A 128 -21.63 -7.22 -13.55
C ILE A 128 -21.52 -6.45 -12.22
N ALA A 129 -22.36 -5.43 -12.03
CA ALA A 129 -22.22 -4.57 -10.87
C ALA A 129 -22.81 -5.17 -9.58
N GLY A 130 -22.64 -4.46 -8.46
CA GLY A 130 -23.24 -4.84 -7.18
C GLY A 130 -24.77 -4.74 -7.18
N GLY A 131 -25.41 -5.35 -6.18
CA GLY A 131 -26.86 -5.36 -6.09
C GLY A 131 -27.44 -6.55 -5.33
N ASP A 132 -28.68 -6.91 -5.67
CA ASP A 132 -29.38 -8.08 -5.17
C ASP A 132 -28.98 -9.33 -5.99
N GLN A 133 -28.08 -10.12 -5.41
CA GLN A 133 -27.51 -11.34 -5.97
C GLN A 133 -28.57 -12.39 -6.36
N SER A 134 -29.67 -12.47 -5.61
CA SER A 134 -30.76 -13.40 -5.90
C SER A 134 -31.42 -13.10 -7.25
N LYS A 135 -31.47 -11.82 -7.64
CA LYS A 135 -32.03 -11.41 -8.93
C LYS A 135 -31.14 -11.80 -10.09
N TYR A 136 -29.82 -11.82 -9.94
CA TYR A 136 -28.92 -12.26 -11.02
C TYR A 136 -29.16 -13.74 -11.37
N VAL A 137 -29.27 -14.60 -10.36
CA VAL A 137 -29.64 -16.01 -10.57
C VAL A 137 -31.06 -16.11 -11.15
N ARG A 138 -32.05 -15.47 -10.51
CA ARG A 138 -33.48 -15.52 -10.91
C ARG A 138 -33.73 -14.97 -12.32
N PHE A 139 -33.02 -13.94 -12.75
CA PHE A 139 -33.26 -13.28 -14.04
C PHE A 139 -32.39 -13.83 -15.16
N TRP A 140 -31.16 -14.27 -14.90
CA TRP A 140 -30.21 -14.60 -15.97
C TRP A 140 -29.85 -16.08 -16.10
N LYS A 141 -29.80 -16.87 -15.01
CA LYS A 141 -29.46 -18.30 -15.12
C LYS A 141 -30.47 -19.01 -16.03
N ASP A 142 -29.99 -19.85 -16.94
CA ASP A 142 -30.81 -20.60 -17.92
C ASP A 142 -31.64 -19.68 -18.84
N THR A 143 -31.04 -18.57 -19.30
CA THR A 143 -31.61 -17.61 -20.26
C THR A 143 -30.62 -17.23 -21.38
N PRO A 144 -31.06 -16.55 -22.45
CA PRO A 144 -30.17 -15.97 -23.46
C PRO A 144 -29.08 -15.04 -22.92
N VAL A 145 -29.29 -14.36 -21.77
CA VAL A 145 -28.24 -13.54 -21.13
C VAL A 145 -27.08 -14.41 -20.63
N ALA A 146 -27.35 -15.50 -19.92
CA ALA A 146 -26.29 -16.42 -19.50
C ALA A 146 -25.58 -17.06 -20.71
N ALA A 147 -26.32 -17.40 -21.77
CA ALA A 147 -25.72 -17.90 -23.01
C ALA A 147 -24.79 -16.85 -23.67
N ALA A 148 -25.18 -15.57 -23.67
CA ALA A 148 -24.36 -14.48 -24.21
C ALA A 148 -23.11 -14.21 -23.34
N LEU A 149 -23.23 -14.22 -22.01
CA LEU A 149 -22.07 -14.10 -21.10
C LEU A 149 -21.05 -15.21 -21.30
N ASN A 150 -21.52 -16.46 -21.41
CA ASN A 150 -20.66 -17.61 -21.69
C ASN A 150 -20.04 -17.55 -23.10
N ALA A 151 -20.75 -17.04 -24.11
CA ALA A 151 -20.20 -16.81 -25.44
C ALA A 151 -19.14 -15.69 -25.47
N HIS A 152 -19.31 -14.64 -24.65
CA HIS A 152 -18.34 -13.55 -24.49
C HIS A 152 -17.03 -14.04 -23.86
N LEU A 153 -17.13 -14.84 -22.77
CA LEU A 153 -15.98 -15.52 -22.17
C LEU A 153 -15.29 -16.48 -23.15
N ALA A 154 -16.06 -17.29 -23.88
CA ALA A 154 -15.53 -18.22 -24.88
C ALA A 154 -14.86 -17.52 -26.09
N ALA A 155 -15.21 -16.25 -26.36
CA ALA A 155 -14.55 -15.41 -27.35
C ALA A 155 -13.23 -14.79 -26.84
N GLY A 156 -12.83 -15.07 -25.59
CA GLY A 156 -11.62 -14.50 -24.99
C GLY A 156 -11.73 -13.01 -24.68
N ARG A 157 -12.95 -12.50 -24.45
CA ARG A 157 -13.20 -11.10 -24.07
C ARG A 157 -13.25 -10.93 -22.54
N PRO A 158 -12.96 -9.72 -22.01
CA PRO A 158 -12.90 -9.48 -20.58
C PRO A 158 -14.29 -9.43 -19.94
N LEU A 159 -14.38 -10.02 -18.74
CA LEU A 159 -15.58 -10.03 -17.88
C LEU A 159 -15.18 -9.65 -16.46
N GLY A 160 -15.88 -8.69 -15.85
CA GLY A 160 -15.65 -8.33 -14.45
C GLY A 160 -16.93 -8.35 -13.62
N GLY A 161 -16.78 -8.25 -12.30
CA GLY A 161 -17.90 -7.98 -11.41
C GLY A 161 -17.49 -7.50 -10.03
N THR A 162 -18.40 -6.80 -9.36
CA THR A 162 -18.26 -6.39 -7.96
C THR A 162 -19.39 -6.96 -7.10
N SER A 163 -19.09 -7.32 -5.84
CA SER A 163 -20.08 -7.74 -4.85
C SER A 163 -20.97 -8.88 -5.40
N ALA A 164 -22.29 -8.71 -5.44
CA ALA A 164 -23.23 -9.65 -6.05
C ALA A 164 -22.86 -10.11 -7.47
N GLY A 165 -22.17 -9.26 -8.25
CA GLY A 165 -21.66 -9.61 -9.58
C GLY A 165 -20.42 -10.50 -9.54
N LEU A 166 -19.52 -10.32 -8.58
CA LEU A 166 -18.39 -11.23 -8.34
C LEU A 166 -18.88 -12.60 -7.81
N ALA A 167 -19.82 -12.61 -6.85
CA ALA A 167 -20.31 -13.82 -6.19
C ALA A 167 -20.92 -14.90 -7.12
N ILE A 168 -21.19 -14.55 -8.39
CA ILE A 168 -21.71 -15.45 -9.43
C ILE A 168 -20.67 -15.82 -10.52
N LEU A 169 -19.44 -15.30 -10.44
CA LEU A 169 -18.36 -15.61 -11.40
C LEU A 169 -17.67 -16.95 -11.11
N GLY A 170 -17.72 -17.41 -9.86
CA GLY A 170 -17.28 -18.76 -9.49
C GLY A 170 -18.11 -19.85 -10.19
N GLY A 171 -17.48 -20.98 -10.52
CA GLY A 171 -18.16 -22.13 -11.16
C GLY A 171 -19.24 -22.75 -10.27
N THR A 172 -19.18 -22.51 -8.97
CA THR A 172 -20.34 -22.57 -8.07
C THR A 172 -20.45 -21.23 -7.34
N GLY A 173 -21.49 -20.46 -7.65
CA GLY A 173 -21.77 -19.18 -7.01
C GLY A 173 -22.70 -19.33 -5.81
N TYR A 174 -22.62 -18.41 -4.86
CA TYR A 174 -23.68 -18.27 -3.86
C TYR A 174 -24.90 -17.60 -4.52
N GLY A 175 -26.11 -18.09 -4.29
CA GLY A 175 -27.33 -17.54 -4.89
C GLY A 175 -28.09 -16.53 -4.02
N ALA A 176 -27.82 -16.49 -2.71
CA ALA A 176 -28.57 -15.69 -1.72
C ALA A 176 -30.11 -15.75 -1.90
N MET A 177 -30.66 -16.95 -2.13
CA MET A 177 -32.07 -17.14 -2.54
C MET A 177 -33.06 -17.14 -1.37
N ALA A 178 -32.57 -17.28 -0.14
CA ALA A 178 -33.35 -17.12 1.10
C ALA A 178 -33.77 -15.65 1.32
N GLN A 179 -34.61 -15.40 2.34
CA GLN A 179 -35.07 -14.04 2.67
C GLN A 179 -33.93 -13.14 3.19
N GLU A 180 -32.98 -13.74 3.90
CA GLU A 180 -31.79 -13.09 4.45
C GLU A 180 -30.56 -13.92 4.05
N ALA A 181 -29.43 -13.26 3.80
CA ALA A 181 -28.18 -13.96 3.51
C ALA A 181 -27.63 -14.62 4.78
N VAL A 182 -27.05 -15.81 4.65
CA VAL A 182 -26.39 -16.50 5.76
C VAL A 182 -25.09 -15.77 6.14
N ASP A 183 -24.75 -15.77 7.42
CA ASP A 183 -23.47 -15.31 7.96
C ASP A 183 -22.52 -16.49 8.26
N SER A 184 -21.33 -16.22 8.83
CA SER A 184 -20.38 -17.28 9.16
C SER A 184 -20.85 -18.21 10.29
N PRO A 185 -21.31 -17.71 11.46
CA PRO A 185 -21.82 -18.57 12.53
C PRO A 185 -22.97 -19.48 12.09
N GLU A 186 -23.97 -18.96 11.36
CA GLU A 186 -25.09 -19.77 10.88
C GLU A 186 -24.60 -20.85 9.89
N ALA A 187 -23.78 -20.47 8.90
CA ALA A 187 -23.32 -21.40 7.86
C ALA A 187 -22.38 -22.50 8.40
N LEU A 188 -21.54 -22.19 9.39
CA LEU A 188 -20.71 -23.18 10.07
C LEU A 188 -21.53 -24.09 10.99
N SER A 189 -22.62 -23.59 11.58
CA SER A 189 -23.50 -24.38 12.46
C SER A 189 -24.41 -25.37 11.72
N ASP A 190 -24.76 -25.08 10.46
CA ASP A 190 -25.48 -25.99 9.56
C ASP A 190 -25.17 -25.67 8.07
N PRO A 191 -24.15 -26.33 7.48
CA PRO A 191 -23.82 -26.18 6.05
C PRO A 191 -24.91 -26.65 5.07
N ASN A 192 -25.89 -27.42 5.55
CA ASN A 192 -27.04 -27.87 4.76
C ASN A 192 -28.28 -26.96 4.91
N SER A 193 -28.20 -25.91 5.74
CA SER A 193 -29.34 -25.02 6.02
C SER A 193 -29.92 -24.40 4.75
N GLU A 194 -31.22 -24.11 4.78
CA GLU A 194 -31.95 -23.53 3.63
C GLU A 194 -31.42 -22.14 3.18
N LYS A 195 -30.56 -21.51 3.98
CA LYS A 195 -29.87 -20.25 3.62
C LYS A 195 -28.58 -20.47 2.80
N VAL A 196 -28.00 -21.67 2.80
CA VAL A 196 -26.80 -22.04 2.00
C VAL A 196 -27.21 -22.42 0.57
N THR A 197 -27.71 -21.42 -0.17
CA THR A 197 -28.27 -21.63 -1.51
C THR A 197 -27.19 -21.53 -2.59
N LEU A 198 -26.37 -22.57 -2.76
CA LEU A 198 -25.34 -22.62 -3.82
C LEU A 198 -25.95 -22.90 -5.20
N VAL A 199 -25.29 -22.38 -6.25
CA VAL A 199 -25.76 -22.42 -7.64
C VAL A 199 -24.59 -22.73 -8.58
N SER A 200 -24.62 -23.91 -9.19
CA SER A 200 -23.67 -24.34 -10.24
C SER A 200 -24.26 -24.16 -11.64
N ASP A 201 -23.47 -24.43 -12.69
CA ASP A 201 -23.88 -24.39 -14.10
C ASP A 201 -24.53 -23.04 -14.53
N PHE A 202 -23.94 -21.92 -14.09
CA PHE A 202 -24.37 -20.58 -14.47
C PHE A 202 -23.39 -19.92 -15.46
N LEU A 203 -22.13 -19.75 -15.04
CA LEU A 203 -21.06 -19.18 -15.85
C LEU A 203 -19.86 -20.14 -15.91
N ALA A 204 -19.34 -20.35 -17.12
CA ALA A 204 -18.14 -21.14 -17.40
C ALA A 204 -16.89 -20.25 -17.39
N THR A 205 -16.69 -19.53 -16.30
CA THR A 205 -15.59 -18.56 -16.15
C THR A 205 -14.24 -19.30 -16.11
N PRO A 206 -13.27 -18.97 -17.00
CA PRO A 206 -11.95 -19.61 -16.99
C PRO A 206 -11.26 -19.47 -15.63
N PHE A 207 -10.47 -20.47 -15.27
CA PHE A 207 -9.79 -20.64 -13.97
C PHE A 207 -10.71 -20.81 -12.74
N LEU A 208 -11.98 -20.35 -12.78
CA LEU A 208 -12.88 -20.35 -11.62
C LEU A 208 -13.83 -21.56 -11.53
N ALA A 209 -13.68 -22.58 -12.39
CA ALA A 209 -14.61 -23.72 -12.48
C ALA A 209 -14.83 -24.47 -11.14
N ASN A 210 -13.79 -24.60 -10.32
CA ASN A 210 -13.85 -25.21 -8.98
C ASN A 210 -13.79 -24.18 -7.84
N VAL A 211 -13.97 -22.89 -8.15
CA VAL A 211 -13.87 -21.79 -7.20
C VAL A 211 -15.27 -21.33 -6.81
N ILE A 212 -15.50 -21.21 -5.51
CA ILE A 212 -16.61 -20.46 -4.92
C ILE A 212 -16.08 -19.08 -4.59
N THR A 213 -16.75 -18.05 -5.10
CA THR A 213 -16.36 -16.64 -4.88
C THR A 213 -17.19 -16.04 -3.77
N ASP A 214 -16.54 -15.33 -2.84
CA ASP A 214 -17.22 -14.47 -1.88
C ASP A 214 -16.62 -13.05 -1.88
N THR A 215 -17.39 -12.13 -1.35
CA THR A 215 -17.31 -10.67 -1.50
C THR A 215 -17.52 -10.04 -0.14
N HIS A 216 -17.21 -8.75 0.05
CA HIS A 216 -17.33 -8.10 1.36
C HIS A 216 -16.80 -9.00 2.49
N PHE A 217 -15.57 -9.50 2.29
CA PHE A 217 -15.11 -10.69 2.98
C PHE A 217 -14.70 -10.43 4.43
N SER A 218 -13.95 -9.35 4.69
CA SER A 218 -13.47 -9.01 6.03
C SER A 218 -14.42 -8.11 6.82
N GLU A 219 -15.05 -7.08 6.24
CA GLU A 219 -16.01 -6.19 6.95
C GLU A 219 -17.17 -6.99 7.57
N ARG A 220 -17.53 -8.12 6.93
CA ARG A 220 -18.71 -8.91 7.27
C ARG A 220 -18.40 -10.31 7.80
N ASP A 221 -17.15 -10.57 8.19
CA ASP A 221 -16.69 -11.86 8.73
C ASP A 221 -17.22 -13.06 7.93
N ARG A 222 -16.81 -13.20 6.66
CA ARG A 222 -17.34 -14.22 5.74
C ARG A 222 -16.45 -15.44 5.56
N LEU A 223 -15.35 -15.53 6.30
CA LEU A 223 -14.43 -16.67 6.21
C LEU A 223 -15.12 -17.99 6.54
N GLY A 224 -15.83 -18.07 7.67
CA GLY A 224 -16.59 -19.26 8.07
C GLY A 224 -17.65 -19.66 7.04
N ARG A 225 -18.35 -18.66 6.51
CA ARG A 225 -19.35 -18.84 5.47
C ARG A 225 -18.78 -19.44 4.19
N LEU A 226 -17.66 -18.92 3.71
CA LEU A 226 -17.01 -19.46 2.51
C LEU A 226 -16.47 -20.88 2.77
N VAL A 227 -15.95 -21.16 3.96
CA VAL A 227 -15.56 -22.53 4.37
C VAL A 227 -16.76 -23.49 4.35
N ALA A 228 -17.92 -23.07 4.85
CA ALA A 228 -19.16 -23.85 4.78
C ALA A 228 -19.69 -24.02 3.34
N PHE A 229 -19.56 -23.00 2.48
CA PHE A 229 -19.90 -23.14 1.06
C PHE A 229 -19.00 -24.17 0.36
N VAL A 230 -17.70 -24.16 0.65
CA VAL A 230 -16.75 -25.15 0.12
C VAL A 230 -17.05 -26.55 0.67
N SER A 231 -17.45 -26.67 1.95
CA SER A 231 -17.81 -27.97 2.53
C SER A 231 -19.05 -28.57 1.86
N GLN A 232 -20.08 -27.76 1.62
CA GLN A 232 -21.29 -28.13 0.90
C GLN A 232 -20.97 -28.57 -0.54
N ALA A 233 -20.18 -27.79 -1.29
CA ALA A 233 -19.82 -28.14 -2.68
C ALA A 233 -18.99 -29.44 -2.78
N ARG A 234 -18.10 -29.70 -1.82
CA ARG A 234 -17.38 -30.99 -1.73
C ARG A 234 -18.32 -32.14 -1.42
N ALA A 235 -19.24 -31.97 -0.47
CA ALA A 235 -20.26 -32.97 -0.15
C ALA A 235 -21.23 -33.24 -1.32
N ALA A 236 -21.54 -32.21 -2.12
CA ALA A 236 -22.37 -32.28 -3.33
C ALA A 236 -21.66 -32.91 -4.55
N GLY A 237 -20.38 -33.27 -4.44
CA GLY A 237 -19.65 -34.04 -5.45
C GLY A 237 -18.58 -33.30 -6.24
N ASN A 238 -18.19 -32.08 -5.87
CA ASN A 238 -17.00 -31.40 -6.39
C ASN A 238 -15.84 -31.48 -5.36
N PRO A 239 -15.05 -32.58 -5.31
CA PRO A 239 -14.00 -32.75 -4.30
C PRO A 239 -12.87 -31.71 -4.41
N ASP A 240 -12.70 -31.10 -5.59
CA ASP A 240 -11.67 -30.11 -5.87
C ASP A 240 -12.13 -28.67 -5.54
N ALA A 241 -13.32 -28.48 -4.98
CA ALA A 241 -13.86 -27.17 -4.64
C ALA A 241 -12.96 -26.42 -3.64
N ILE A 242 -12.74 -25.13 -3.91
CA ILE A 242 -11.97 -24.19 -3.09
C ILE A 242 -12.69 -22.83 -3.06
N GLY A 243 -12.34 -21.98 -2.08
CA GLY A 243 -12.90 -20.64 -1.96
C GLY A 243 -11.93 -19.54 -2.40
N LEU A 244 -12.47 -18.46 -2.93
CA LEU A 244 -11.79 -17.19 -3.18
C LEU A 244 -12.63 -16.05 -2.59
N GLY A 245 -12.25 -15.56 -1.41
CA GLY A 245 -12.82 -14.37 -0.79
C GLY A 245 -12.08 -13.11 -1.28
N ILE A 246 -12.78 -12.00 -1.46
CA ILE A 246 -12.15 -10.69 -1.76
C ILE A 246 -12.74 -9.62 -0.85
N ASP A 247 -11.85 -8.87 -0.20
CA ASP A 247 -12.22 -7.76 0.68
C ASP A 247 -12.84 -6.58 -0.08
N GLU A 248 -13.58 -5.75 0.64
CA GLU A 248 -14.47 -4.69 0.14
C GLU A 248 -13.77 -3.75 -0.83
N ASP A 249 -12.56 -3.34 -0.46
CA ASP A 249 -11.78 -2.30 -1.13
C ASP A 249 -10.66 -2.90 -1.99
N THR A 250 -10.89 -4.13 -2.47
CA THR A 250 -9.91 -4.97 -3.15
C THR A 250 -10.44 -5.48 -4.49
N ALA A 251 -9.56 -5.47 -5.49
CA ALA A 251 -9.79 -6.02 -6.81
C ALA A 251 -8.66 -7.00 -7.21
N LEU A 252 -9.01 -8.24 -7.54
CA LEU A 252 -8.08 -9.21 -8.13
C LEU A 252 -8.27 -9.21 -9.65
N ALA A 253 -7.22 -8.81 -10.38
CA ALA A 253 -7.18 -8.77 -11.84
C ALA A 253 -6.44 -10.00 -12.38
N VAL A 254 -7.10 -10.79 -13.22
CA VAL A 254 -6.61 -12.07 -13.77
C VAL A 254 -6.32 -11.93 -15.27
N GLU A 255 -5.11 -12.33 -15.67
CA GLU A 255 -4.62 -12.33 -17.04
C GLU A 255 -5.01 -13.61 -17.83
N ALA A 256 -4.79 -13.58 -19.15
CA ALA A 256 -5.11 -14.68 -20.06
C ALA A 256 -4.30 -15.97 -19.80
N ASP A 257 -3.17 -15.89 -19.11
CA ASP A 257 -2.35 -17.05 -18.70
C ASP A 257 -2.73 -17.58 -17.31
N GLY A 258 -3.70 -16.97 -16.63
CA GLY A 258 -4.10 -17.30 -15.27
C GLY A 258 -3.32 -16.57 -14.18
N SER A 259 -2.27 -15.82 -14.53
CA SER A 259 -1.57 -14.98 -13.56
C SER A 259 -2.49 -13.86 -13.07
N ALA A 260 -2.41 -13.51 -11.78
CA ALA A 260 -3.26 -12.47 -11.22
C ALA A 260 -2.50 -11.53 -10.27
N ARG A 261 -2.99 -10.28 -10.20
CA ARG A 261 -2.47 -9.21 -9.36
C ARG A 261 -3.59 -8.57 -8.57
N LEU A 262 -3.28 -8.17 -7.35
CA LEU A 262 -4.21 -7.50 -6.45
C LEU A 262 -3.98 -5.99 -6.49
N TYR A 263 -5.08 -5.25 -6.60
CA TYR A 263 -5.16 -3.82 -6.41
C TYR A 263 -6.05 -3.56 -5.20
N THR A 264 -5.60 -2.72 -4.28
CA THR A 264 -6.42 -2.24 -3.15
C THR A 264 -6.09 -0.77 -2.89
N THR A 265 -7.04 -0.07 -2.30
CA THR A 265 -6.96 1.33 -1.85
C THR A 265 -6.70 1.46 -0.34
N SER A 266 -6.69 0.33 0.38
CA SER A 266 -6.44 0.18 1.82
C SER A 266 -5.49 -1.00 2.07
N ASP A 267 -5.50 -1.60 3.26
CA ASP A 267 -4.76 -2.84 3.58
C ASP A 267 -5.59 -4.10 3.24
N GLY A 268 -6.42 -4.04 2.19
CA GLY A 268 -7.33 -5.10 1.78
C GLY A 268 -6.64 -6.28 1.07
N HIS A 269 -7.18 -7.48 1.27
CA HIS A 269 -6.63 -8.73 0.79
C HIS A 269 -7.63 -9.52 -0.09
N ALA A 270 -7.10 -10.52 -0.80
CA ALA A 270 -7.89 -11.62 -1.32
C ALA A 270 -7.46 -12.92 -0.62
N TRP A 271 -8.39 -13.84 -0.43
CA TRP A 271 -8.24 -14.99 0.46
C TRP A 271 -8.47 -16.27 -0.31
N LEU A 272 -7.40 -17.05 -0.51
CA LEU A 272 -7.50 -18.39 -1.09
C LEU A 272 -7.78 -19.40 0.03
N VAL A 273 -8.94 -20.03 -0.02
CA VAL A 273 -9.42 -21.02 0.96
C VAL A 273 -9.30 -22.42 0.38
N ARG A 274 -8.28 -23.19 0.79
CA ARG A 274 -8.05 -24.57 0.35
C ARG A 274 -8.16 -25.55 1.52
N PRO A 275 -9.31 -26.20 1.69
CA PRO A 275 -9.40 -27.30 2.63
C PRO A 275 -8.60 -28.53 2.18
N LEU A 276 -8.02 -29.24 3.14
CA LEU A 276 -7.42 -30.56 2.96
C LEU A 276 -8.41 -31.65 3.40
N GLY A 277 -8.45 -32.76 2.66
CA GLY A 277 -9.39 -33.85 2.92
C GLY A 277 -10.86 -33.48 2.67
N MET A 278 -11.76 -34.21 3.32
CA MET A 278 -13.21 -34.01 3.25
C MET A 278 -13.74 -33.42 4.57
N PRO A 279 -14.78 -32.59 4.52
CA PRO A 279 -15.47 -32.10 5.71
C PRO A 279 -16.25 -33.23 6.39
N THR A 280 -16.58 -33.04 7.67
CA THR A 280 -17.50 -33.91 8.41
C THR A 280 -18.59 -33.10 9.09
N PHE A 281 -19.85 -33.46 8.86
CA PHE A 281 -21.03 -32.90 9.51
C PHE A 281 -22.21 -33.88 9.36
N GLU A 282 -23.16 -33.82 10.28
CA GLU A 282 -24.46 -34.52 10.16
C GLU A 282 -25.52 -33.56 9.56
N ASP A 283 -26.69 -34.09 9.20
CA ASP A 283 -27.79 -33.27 8.67
C ASP A 283 -28.37 -32.35 9.77
N GLY A 284 -28.30 -31.03 9.58
CA GLY A 284 -28.57 -30.05 10.63
C GLY A 284 -27.49 -29.99 11.72
N GLY A 285 -26.30 -30.54 11.46
CA GLY A 285 -25.17 -30.58 12.38
C GLY A 285 -24.05 -29.60 11.99
N ALA A 286 -23.28 -29.18 12.99
CA ALA A 286 -22.18 -28.24 12.80
C ALA A 286 -21.01 -28.85 12.02
N LEU A 287 -20.25 -27.98 11.35
CA LEU A 287 -19.09 -28.36 10.56
C LEU A 287 -17.87 -28.69 11.44
N ASP A 288 -17.26 -29.84 11.18
CA ASP A 288 -15.90 -30.17 11.60
C ASP A 288 -14.99 -30.28 10.37
N TRP A 289 -13.82 -29.63 10.41
CA TRP A 289 -12.79 -29.72 9.37
C TRP A 289 -11.38 -29.50 9.95
N ALA A 290 -10.61 -30.58 10.04
CA ALA A 290 -9.31 -30.58 10.74
C ALA A 290 -8.17 -29.80 10.04
N ALA A 291 -8.34 -29.33 8.80
CA ALA A 291 -7.31 -28.58 8.09
C ALA A 291 -7.90 -27.76 6.93
N VAL A 292 -7.92 -26.45 7.10
CA VAL A 292 -8.26 -25.47 6.07
C VAL A 292 -7.03 -24.59 5.83
N GLU A 293 -6.30 -24.81 4.74
CA GLU A 293 -5.21 -23.91 4.33
C GLU A 293 -5.82 -22.58 3.90
N LEU A 294 -5.34 -21.51 4.52
CA LEU A 294 -5.75 -20.14 4.25
C LEU A 294 -4.52 -19.35 3.82
N THR A 295 -4.62 -18.71 2.66
CA THR A 295 -3.53 -17.91 2.09
C THR A 295 -4.02 -16.52 1.72
N GLY A 296 -3.46 -15.53 2.40
CA GLY A 296 -3.64 -14.12 2.12
C GLY A 296 -2.84 -13.69 0.90
N ILE A 297 -3.54 -13.11 -0.07
CA ILE A 297 -2.99 -12.46 -1.26
C ILE A 297 -3.01 -10.97 -0.98
N GLY A 298 -1.85 -10.32 -1.10
CA GLY A 298 -1.71 -8.85 -1.04
C GLY A 298 -1.10 -8.29 -2.34
N PRO A 299 -0.85 -6.97 -2.43
CA PRO A 299 -0.33 -6.32 -3.64
C PRO A 299 1.03 -6.86 -4.12
N GLN A 300 1.83 -7.39 -3.18
CA GLN A 300 3.16 -7.94 -3.47
C GLN A 300 3.13 -9.42 -3.88
N SER A 301 2.03 -10.12 -3.63
CA SER A 301 1.86 -11.52 -4.00
C SER A 301 1.87 -11.71 -5.53
N ARG A 302 2.18 -12.92 -5.97
CA ARG A 302 2.01 -13.36 -7.36
C ARG A 302 1.14 -14.59 -7.37
N VAL A 303 -0.05 -14.45 -7.93
CA VAL A 303 -1.04 -15.53 -7.98
C VAL A 303 -1.01 -16.15 -9.38
N ASP A 304 -1.14 -17.46 -9.46
CA ASP A 304 -1.46 -18.20 -10.67
C ASP A 304 -2.72 -19.03 -10.40
N LEU A 305 -3.85 -18.66 -11.01
CA LEU A 305 -5.13 -19.36 -10.86
C LEU A 305 -5.25 -20.60 -11.77
N ALA A 306 -4.31 -20.85 -12.69
CA ALA A 306 -4.26 -22.11 -13.43
C ALA A 306 -3.66 -23.24 -12.57
N THR A 307 -2.70 -22.92 -11.70
CA THR A 307 -2.15 -23.86 -10.70
C THR A 307 -2.69 -23.65 -9.29
N MET A 308 -3.46 -22.57 -9.07
CA MET A 308 -3.91 -22.09 -7.77
C MET A 308 -2.75 -21.88 -6.77
N THR A 309 -1.63 -21.35 -7.23
CA THR A 309 -0.46 -21.06 -6.39
C THR A 309 -0.33 -19.57 -6.07
N VAL A 310 0.25 -19.26 -4.92
CA VAL A 310 0.53 -17.89 -4.46
C VAL A 310 1.98 -17.85 -4.02
N ALA A 311 2.82 -17.11 -4.75
CA ALA A 311 4.16 -16.76 -4.30
C ALA A 311 4.09 -15.44 -3.53
N ASN A 312 4.93 -15.31 -2.49
CA ASN A 312 4.96 -14.17 -1.56
C ASN A 312 3.57 -13.85 -0.99
N PRO A 313 2.89 -14.80 -0.31
CA PRO A 313 1.62 -14.52 0.35
C PRO A 313 1.81 -13.44 1.43
N ALA A 314 0.79 -12.60 1.64
CA ALA A 314 0.80 -11.59 2.69
C ALA A 314 0.79 -12.25 4.09
N PHE A 315 0.11 -13.38 4.20
CA PHE A 315 0.08 -14.28 5.35
C PHE A 315 -0.39 -15.66 4.88
N SER A 316 -0.08 -16.72 5.63
CA SER A 316 -0.62 -18.06 5.36
C SER A 316 -0.59 -18.93 6.61
N GLY A 317 -1.51 -19.88 6.70
CA GLY A 317 -1.58 -20.84 7.80
C GLY A 317 -2.69 -21.87 7.59
N THR A 318 -2.86 -22.76 8.56
CA THR A 318 -3.88 -23.80 8.52
C THR A 318 -4.85 -23.60 9.68
N ALA A 319 -6.05 -23.14 9.36
CA ALA A 319 -7.16 -23.07 10.30
C ALA A 319 -7.82 -24.44 10.48
N GLN A 320 -8.63 -24.55 11.53
CA GLN A 320 -9.46 -25.71 11.83
C GLN A 320 -10.90 -25.25 12.04
N VAL A 321 -11.88 -26.09 11.70
CA VAL A 321 -13.26 -25.92 12.17
C VAL A 321 -13.55 -27.03 13.17
N GLU A 322 -13.97 -26.67 14.39
CA GLU A 322 -14.41 -27.61 15.42
C GLU A 322 -15.82 -27.24 15.88
N ALA A 323 -16.78 -28.15 15.74
CA ALA A 323 -18.18 -27.97 16.12
C ALA A 323 -18.81 -26.64 15.62
N GLY A 324 -18.44 -26.19 14.42
CA GLY A 324 -18.90 -24.94 13.81
C GLY A 324 -18.14 -23.68 14.24
N GLU A 325 -17.05 -23.79 15.00
CA GLU A 325 -16.16 -22.67 15.35
C GLU A 325 -14.87 -22.73 14.53
N LEU A 326 -14.48 -21.61 13.89
CA LEU A 326 -13.15 -21.45 13.30
C LEU A 326 -12.08 -21.23 14.37
N ARG A 327 -10.94 -21.90 14.22
CA ARG A 327 -9.76 -21.80 15.09
C ARG A 327 -8.47 -21.72 14.27
N ASP A 328 -7.43 -21.18 14.88
CA ASP A 328 -6.09 -21.03 14.29
C ASP A 328 -6.09 -20.28 12.94
N VAL A 329 -7.02 -19.33 12.76
CA VAL A 329 -7.11 -18.49 11.56
C VAL A 329 -5.86 -17.61 11.46
N PRO A 330 -5.07 -17.68 10.38
CA PRO A 330 -3.96 -16.78 10.15
C PRO A 330 -4.50 -15.39 9.79
N ALA A 331 -4.02 -14.37 10.48
CA ALA A 331 -4.30 -12.97 10.20
C ALA A 331 -3.19 -12.35 9.33
N PRO A 332 -3.44 -11.22 8.63
CA PRO A 332 -2.38 -10.35 8.17
C PRO A 332 -1.48 -9.93 9.36
N PRO A 333 -0.17 -9.72 9.16
CA PRO A 333 0.64 -9.08 10.19
C PRO A 333 0.07 -7.70 10.49
N GLU A 334 -0.36 -7.46 11.74
CA GLU A 334 -0.87 -6.15 12.12
C GLU A 334 0.23 -5.09 12.00
N ARG A 335 -0.11 -3.98 11.34
CA ARG A 335 0.74 -2.78 11.33
C ARG A 335 0.91 -2.30 12.76
N ARG A 336 2.14 -2.10 13.22
CA ARG A 336 2.45 -1.46 14.51
C ARG A 336 1.63 -0.17 14.67
N GLU A 337 1.09 0.06 15.87
CA GLU A 337 0.31 1.29 16.15
C GLU A 337 1.22 2.51 15.98
N TRP A 338 2.48 2.39 16.39
CA TRP A 338 3.56 3.31 16.09
C TRP A 338 4.91 2.59 16.16
N ALA A 339 5.93 3.15 15.50
CA ALA A 339 7.30 2.66 15.56
C ALA A 339 8.31 3.79 15.42
N LEU A 340 9.48 3.63 16.05
CA LEU A 340 10.62 4.55 15.99
C LEU A 340 11.91 3.75 15.89
N ALA A 341 12.80 4.13 14.97
CA ALA A 341 14.18 3.65 14.92
C ALA A 341 15.14 4.84 14.85
N ILE A 342 16.32 4.70 15.44
CA ILE A 342 17.35 5.74 15.49
C ILE A 342 18.74 5.18 15.19
N HIS A 343 19.65 6.06 14.72
CA HIS A 343 21.09 5.82 14.75
C HIS A 343 21.86 7.04 15.26
N GLY A 344 22.98 6.76 15.94
CA GLY A 344 24.00 7.70 16.38
C GLY A 344 25.30 7.59 15.55
N GLY A 345 25.23 6.95 14.39
CA GLY A 345 26.35 6.79 13.46
C GLY A 345 26.96 5.38 13.42
N SER A 346 27.48 5.04 12.24
CA SER A 346 28.16 3.78 11.92
C SER A 346 29.68 3.99 11.78
N GLY A 347 30.49 2.98 12.12
CA GLY A 347 31.95 3.03 11.94
C GLY A 347 32.69 1.82 12.52
N VAL A 348 34.02 1.93 12.58
CA VAL A 348 34.90 0.96 13.27
C VAL A 348 34.77 1.17 14.78
N ILE A 349 34.01 0.30 15.44
CA ILE A 349 33.73 0.32 16.89
C ILE A 349 34.13 -1.05 17.46
N GLU A 350 35.44 -1.32 17.55
CA GLU A 350 35.94 -2.59 18.11
C GLU A 350 35.53 -2.74 19.59
N ARG A 351 35.11 -3.95 19.99
CA ARG A 351 34.87 -4.29 21.41
C ARG A 351 36.18 -4.19 22.19
N GLY A 352 36.35 -3.09 22.93
CA GLY A 352 37.55 -2.75 23.69
C GLY A 352 38.09 -1.34 23.46
N ASP A 353 37.66 -0.66 22.39
CA ASP A 353 38.02 0.75 22.11
C ASP A 353 37.21 1.76 22.95
N LEU A 354 36.06 1.34 23.48
CA LEU A 354 35.26 2.09 24.45
C LEU A 354 35.55 1.60 25.88
N THR A 355 35.60 2.52 26.84
CA THR A 355 35.55 2.13 28.27
C THR A 355 34.11 1.75 28.64
N PRO A 356 33.88 0.90 29.66
CA PRO A 356 32.53 0.55 30.10
C PRO A 356 31.67 1.76 30.47
N GLU A 357 32.29 2.82 31.00
CA GLU A 357 31.62 4.10 31.29
C GLU A 357 31.21 4.82 30.01
N THR A 358 32.09 4.88 29.00
CA THR A 358 31.79 5.53 27.72
C THR A 358 30.72 4.76 26.95
N GLU A 359 30.73 3.42 26.99
CA GLU A 359 29.69 2.59 26.38
C GLU A 359 28.33 2.83 27.07
N ALA A 360 28.32 2.90 28.41
CA ALA A 360 27.12 3.20 29.18
C ALA A 360 26.56 4.60 28.88
N ASP A 361 27.43 5.61 28.72
CA ASP A 361 27.02 6.97 28.33
C ASP A 361 26.34 6.96 26.94
N TYR A 362 26.91 6.28 25.93
CA TYR A 362 26.26 6.15 24.61
C TYR A 362 24.90 5.44 24.68
N ARG A 363 24.80 4.33 25.43
CA ARG A 363 23.54 3.59 25.59
C ARG A 363 22.47 4.44 26.28
N ALA A 364 22.84 5.15 27.36
CA ALA A 364 21.95 6.05 28.07
C ALA A 364 21.44 7.20 27.16
N SER A 365 22.29 7.71 26.28
CA SER A 365 21.90 8.76 25.32
C SER A 365 20.98 8.25 24.21
N LEU A 366 21.21 7.05 23.67
CA LEU A 366 20.29 6.40 22.71
C LEU A 366 18.91 6.18 23.35
N GLN A 367 18.87 5.68 24.59
CA GLN A 367 17.64 5.52 25.36
C GLN A 367 16.93 6.85 25.64
N ALA A 368 17.67 7.93 25.94
CA ALA A 368 17.08 9.26 26.13
C ALA A 368 16.45 9.82 24.84
N ALA A 369 17.08 9.59 23.68
CA ALA A 369 16.54 9.98 22.38
C ALA A 369 15.28 9.16 22.00
N LEU A 370 15.33 7.84 22.17
CA LEU A 370 14.17 6.95 22.00
C LEU A 370 13.00 7.38 22.88
N ALA A 371 13.22 7.61 24.17
CA ALA A 371 12.17 8.00 25.11
C ALA A 371 11.43 9.30 24.70
N VAL A 372 12.14 10.29 24.15
CA VAL A 372 11.53 11.53 23.66
C VAL A 372 10.69 11.29 22.41
N GLY A 373 11.21 10.56 21.42
CA GLY A 373 10.47 10.25 20.19
C GLY A 373 9.26 9.35 20.43
N SER A 374 9.42 8.29 21.23
CA SER A 374 8.33 7.39 21.64
C SER A 374 7.22 8.15 22.36
N ALA A 375 7.55 9.04 23.30
CA ALA A 375 6.56 9.84 23.99
C ALA A 375 5.74 10.76 23.06
N VAL A 376 6.29 11.20 21.92
CA VAL A 376 5.51 11.93 20.91
C VAL A 376 4.51 10.97 20.23
N LEU A 377 4.97 9.81 19.77
CA LEU A 377 4.15 8.82 19.05
C LEU A 377 3.06 8.19 19.93
N GLU A 378 3.40 7.77 21.15
CA GLU A 378 2.47 7.20 22.14
C GLU A 378 1.27 8.12 22.41
N ASN A 379 1.53 9.44 22.50
CA ASN A 379 0.52 10.47 22.73
C ASN A 379 -0.21 10.94 21.45
N GLY A 380 0.03 10.29 20.30
CA GLY A 380 -0.64 10.61 19.03
C GLY A 380 -0.09 11.84 18.31
N GLY A 381 1.17 12.23 18.55
CA GLY A 381 1.89 13.18 17.72
C GLY A 381 2.32 12.58 16.38
N THR A 382 2.69 13.43 15.42
CA THR A 382 3.03 12.97 14.07
C THR A 382 4.44 12.36 14.00
N SER A 383 4.69 11.55 12.97
CA SER A 383 6.01 10.96 12.74
C SER A 383 7.07 12.04 12.45
N LEU A 384 6.70 13.16 11.81
CA LEU A 384 7.54 14.35 11.65
C LEU A 384 7.96 14.95 13.01
N ASP A 385 7.01 15.14 13.92
CA ASP A 385 7.29 15.67 15.26
C ASP A 385 8.21 14.72 16.05
N ALA A 386 7.99 13.41 15.91
CA ALA A 386 8.78 12.38 16.58
C ALA A 386 10.23 12.36 16.09
N VAL A 387 10.48 12.35 14.77
CA VAL A 387 11.86 12.37 14.24
C VAL A 387 12.56 13.69 14.54
N GLU A 388 11.87 14.84 14.50
CA GLU A 388 12.49 16.12 14.88
C GLU A 388 12.85 16.14 16.37
N ALA A 389 11.93 15.78 17.26
CA ALA A 389 12.16 15.78 18.70
C ALA A 389 13.32 14.84 19.10
N THR A 390 13.39 13.67 18.47
CA THR A 390 14.48 12.69 18.62
C THR A 390 15.82 13.27 18.19
N LEU A 391 15.89 13.85 16.99
CA LEU A 391 17.11 14.44 16.45
C LEU A 391 17.61 15.61 17.28
N ARG A 392 16.71 16.45 17.83
CA ARG A 392 17.08 17.56 18.72
C ARG A 392 17.79 17.09 19.99
N VAL A 393 17.46 15.90 20.52
CA VAL A 393 18.19 15.29 21.65
C VAL A 393 19.61 14.89 21.22
N LEU A 394 19.73 14.23 20.07
CA LEU A 394 21.02 13.78 19.52
C LEU A 394 21.92 14.95 19.06
N GLU A 395 21.33 16.08 18.64
CA GLU A 395 22.03 17.32 18.28
C GLU A 395 22.47 18.16 19.50
N ASP A 396 21.87 17.98 20.68
CA ASP A 396 22.31 18.64 21.92
C ASP A 396 23.35 17.81 22.72
N ASP A 397 23.53 16.53 22.37
CA ASP A 397 24.45 15.60 23.02
C ASP A 397 25.87 15.64 22.41
N PRO A 398 26.90 16.11 23.17
CA PRO A 398 28.28 16.21 22.70
C PRO A 398 28.97 14.89 22.29
N LEU A 399 28.36 13.72 22.52
CA LEU A 399 28.89 12.42 22.09
C LEU A 399 28.78 12.20 20.58
N PHE A 400 27.70 12.65 19.95
CA PHE A 400 27.42 12.39 18.54
C PHE A 400 28.06 13.42 17.60
N ASN A 401 28.04 13.16 16.30
CA ASN A 401 28.59 14.07 15.27
C ASN A 401 27.46 14.82 14.56
N ALA A 402 26.66 15.56 15.32
CA ALA A 402 25.67 16.52 14.83
C ALA A 402 25.45 17.60 15.88
N GLY A 403 25.00 18.78 15.48
CA GLY A 403 24.85 19.92 16.41
C GLY A 403 26.06 20.10 17.32
N ARG A 404 25.83 20.04 18.63
CA ARG A 404 26.87 20.03 19.66
C ARG A 404 27.63 18.72 19.64
N GLY A 405 28.94 18.77 19.37
CA GLY A 405 29.74 17.56 19.13
C GLY A 405 30.01 17.29 17.65
N ALA A 406 29.55 18.16 16.73
CA ALA A 406 29.98 18.10 15.34
C ALA A 406 31.51 18.14 15.16
N VAL A 407 32.00 17.46 14.12
CA VAL A 407 33.41 17.52 13.70
C VAL A 407 33.78 18.88 13.09
N PHE A 408 35.09 19.11 12.98
CA PHE A 408 35.66 20.34 12.41
C PHE A 408 36.10 20.15 10.95
N ASP A 409 35.88 21.18 10.15
CA ASP A 409 36.49 21.32 8.82
C ASP A 409 38.02 21.56 8.91
N ALA A 410 38.70 21.56 7.76
CA ALA A 410 40.15 21.77 7.72
C ALA A 410 40.59 23.14 8.27
N GLU A 411 39.71 24.15 8.20
CA GLU A 411 39.94 25.50 8.73
C GLU A 411 39.67 25.60 10.25
N GLY A 412 39.04 24.61 10.86
CA GLY A 412 38.73 24.55 12.30
C GLY A 412 37.36 25.11 12.67
N ARG A 413 36.39 25.08 11.75
CA ARG A 413 34.99 25.49 11.96
C ARG A 413 34.07 24.27 11.95
N ASN A 414 32.96 24.35 12.69
CA ASN A 414 31.85 23.43 12.52
C ASN A 414 30.97 23.91 11.36
N GLN A 415 30.55 22.98 10.50
CA GLN A 415 29.64 23.23 9.38
C GLN A 415 28.65 22.08 9.35
N LEU A 416 27.37 22.35 9.58
CA LEU A 416 26.36 21.34 9.86
C LEU A 416 25.45 21.13 8.64
N ASP A 417 25.06 19.88 8.40
CA ASP A 417 24.18 19.47 7.32
C ASP A 417 23.02 18.64 7.91
N ALA A 418 21.78 18.87 7.47
CA ALA A 418 20.61 18.09 7.90
C ALA A 418 19.48 18.05 6.86
N SER A 419 18.62 17.05 6.93
CA SER A 419 17.32 17.06 6.24
C SER A 419 16.22 16.30 6.99
N ILE A 420 14.98 16.59 6.63
CA ILE A 420 13.76 15.94 7.10
C ILE A 420 12.78 15.77 5.92
N MET A 421 12.02 14.68 5.92
CA MET A 421 11.06 14.36 4.86
C MET A 421 9.75 13.78 5.42
N ASP A 422 8.63 14.31 4.93
CA ASP A 422 7.28 13.79 5.15
C ASP A 422 6.94 12.71 4.11
N GLY A 423 6.70 11.49 4.56
CA GLY A 423 6.27 10.39 3.70
C GLY A 423 4.87 10.56 3.13
N LYS A 424 3.99 11.33 3.78
CA LYS A 424 2.60 11.54 3.34
C LYS A 424 2.51 12.41 2.10
N THR A 425 3.23 13.53 2.10
CA THR A 425 3.18 14.51 1.00
C THR A 425 4.39 14.48 0.07
N LEU A 426 5.46 13.75 0.45
CA LEU A 426 6.79 13.83 -0.14
C LEU A 426 7.43 15.24 -0.05
N ASN A 427 6.87 16.14 0.77
CA ASN A 427 7.54 17.38 1.11
C ASN A 427 8.81 17.07 1.91
N ALA A 428 9.86 17.85 1.63
CA ALA A 428 11.14 17.69 2.28
C ALA A 428 11.80 19.05 2.47
N GLY A 429 12.61 19.16 3.50
CA GLY A 429 13.43 20.33 3.77
C GLY A 429 14.82 19.92 4.23
N ALA A 430 15.81 20.73 3.89
CA ALA A 430 17.21 20.42 4.07
C ALA A 430 18.06 21.69 4.17
N VAL A 431 19.15 21.59 4.91
CA VAL A 431 20.19 22.61 5.02
C VAL A 431 21.57 22.01 4.97
N ALA A 432 22.53 22.74 4.38
CA ALA A 432 23.92 22.32 4.31
C ALA A 432 24.89 23.48 4.64
N GLY A 433 25.97 23.18 5.36
CA GLY A 433 27.00 24.15 5.74
C GLY A 433 26.52 25.26 6.69
N VAL A 434 25.48 25.02 7.51
CA VAL A 434 25.03 26.00 8.52
C VAL A 434 25.98 26.03 9.72
N SER A 435 26.04 27.18 10.39
CA SER A 435 27.15 27.52 11.29
C SER A 435 26.74 28.24 12.58
N THR A 436 25.50 28.76 12.67
CA THR A 436 24.97 29.40 13.89
C THR A 436 23.65 28.80 14.36
N THR A 437 22.95 28.02 13.53
CA THR A 437 21.68 27.39 13.90
C THR A 437 21.91 26.18 14.81
N LYS A 438 21.36 26.22 16.03
CA LYS A 438 21.61 25.22 17.09
C LYS A 438 21.15 23.82 16.72
N HIS A 439 19.95 23.73 16.13
CA HIS A 439 19.29 22.49 15.72
C HIS A 439 19.07 22.48 14.20
N PRO A 440 20.05 22.01 13.40
CA PRO A 440 19.93 21.87 11.96
C PRO A 440 18.66 21.14 11.50
N VAL A 441 18.20 20.10 12.21
CA VAL A 441 16.94 19.40 11.87
C VAL A 441 15.71 20.31 11.92
N THR A 442 15.62 21.19 12.92
CA THR A 442 14.52 22.16 13.07
C THR A 442 14.56 23.21 11.95
N LEU A 443 15.75 23.61 11.53
CA LEU A 443 15.89 24.49 10.37
C LEU A 443 15.50 23.78 9.06
N ALA A 444 15.88 22.52 8.89
CA ALA A 444 15.45 21.71 7.76
C ALA A 444 13.90 21.62 7.70
N ARG A 445 13.23 21.40 8.85
CA ARG A 445 11.77 21.46 8.92
C ARG A 445 11.21 22.84 8.58
N ALA A 446 11.82 23.91 9.08
CA ALA A 446 11.41 25.27 8.74
C ALA A 446 11.55 25.58 7.23
N VAL A 447 12.55 25.00 6.54
CA VAL A 447 12.69 25.09 5.08
C VAL A 447 11.53 24.39 4.37
N MET A 448 11.14 23.20 4.83
CA MET A 448 10.02 22.43 4.30
C MET A 448 8.67 23.17 4.44
N GLU A 449 8.40 23.70 5.63
CA GLU A 449 7.07 24.25 5.97
C GLU A 449 6.91 25.73 5.59
N ASN A 450 7.99 26.53 5.69
CA ASN A 450 7.93 28.00 5.58
C ASN A 450 8.65 28.55 4.33
N SER A 451 8.93 27.71 3.34
CA SER A 451 9.54 28.14 2.07
C SER A 451 8.91 27.45 0.85
N ARG A 452 9.43 27.74 -0.36
CA ARG A 452 9.11 27.00 -1.60
C ARG A 452 10.29 26.16 -2.09
N HIS A 453 11.25 25.90 -1.21
CA HIS A 453 12.54 25.31 -1.51
C HIS A 453 12.73 24.05 -0.68
N VAL A 454 13.47 23.08 -1.23
CA VAL A 454 13.81 21.84 -0.53
C VAL A 454 15.15 21.95 0.19
N LEU A 455 16.13 22.67 -0.37
CA LEU A 455 17.49 22.76 0.16
C LEU A 455 17.99 24.21 0.15
N LEU A 456 18.46 24.69 1.31
CA LEU A 456 19.23 25.93 1.45
C LEU A 456 20.66 25.63 1.90
N SER A 457 21.60 26.55 1.74
CA SER A 457 22.97 26.34 2.21
C SER A 457 23.71 27.60 2.67
N GLY A 458 24.70 27.38 3.56
CA GLY A 458 25.60 28.39 4.11
C GLY A 458 24.88 29.57 4.77
N GLU A 459 25.44 30.76 4.61
CA GLU A 459 24.90 32.01 5.17
C GLU A 459 23.44 32.28 4.76
N GLY A 460 23.01 31.81 3.58
CA GLY A 460 21.62 31.97 3.15
C GLY A 460 20.64 31.14 4.00
N ALA A 461 21.07 29.95 4.43
CA ALA A 461 20.31 29.11 5.36
C ALA A 461 20.35 29.67 6.79
N ASP A 462 21.51 30.12 7.30
CA ASP A 462 21.58 30.78 8.62
C ASP A 462 20.81 32.13 8.63
N GLN A 463 20.71 32.85 7.50
CA GLN A 463 19.82 34.02 7.38
C GLN A 463 18.36 33.61 7.48
N PHE A 464 17.93 32.61 6.69
CA PHE A 464 16.56 32.10 6.74
C PHE A 464 16.19 31.62 8.16
N ALA A 465 17.12 30.96 8.87
CA ALA A 465 16.94 30.53 10.25
C ALA A 465 16.58 31.69 11.19
N ARG A 466 17.30 32.81 11.06
CA ARG A 466 17.04 34.05 11.82
C ARG A 466 15.69 34.67 11.47
N GLU A 467 15.28 34.62 10.20
CA GLU A 467 13.99 35.13 9.72
C GLU A 467 12.80 34.27 10.20
N GLN A 468 12.98 32.95 10.31
CA GLN A 468 11.98 32.02 10.87
C GLN A 468 12.01 31.93 12.40
N GLY A 469 12.97 32.58 13.08
CA GLY A 469 13.08 32.56 14.54
C GLY A 469 13.64 31.25 15.13
N VAL A 470 14.34 30.44 14.33
CA VAL A 470 14.99 29.20 14.80
C VAL A 470 16.18 29.54 15.71
N GLU A 471 16.33 28.82 16.83
CA GLU A 471 17.34 29.11 17.87
C GLU A 471 18.76 29.19 17.29
N GLN A 472 19.42 30.33 17.51
CA GLN A 472 20.80 30.59 17.10
C GLN A 472 21.73 30.57 18.31
N VAL A 473 22.94 30.06 18.11
CA VAL A 473 24.02 29.98 19.11
C VAL A 473 25.32 30.57 18.56
N ASP A 474 26.20 30.95 19.47
CA ASP A 474 27.59 31.22 19.11
C ASP A 474 28.25 29.91 18.61
N PRO A 475 29.05 29.92 17.52
CA PRO A 475 29.69 28.71 16.99
C PRO A 475 30.54 27.93 18.00
N SER A 476 30.98 28.56 19.10
CA SER A 476 31.66 27.86 20.21
C SER A 476 30.78 26.84 20.93
N TYR A 477 29.44 26.90 20.79
CA TYR A 477 28.51 25.87 21.29
C TYR A 477 28.80 24.48 20.73
N PHE A 478 29.12 24.41 19.43
CA PHE A 478 29.32 23.14 18.72
C PHE A 478 30.63 22.44 19.09
N ARG A 479 31.61 23.20 19.60
CA ARG A 479 32.93 22.70 19.99
C ARG A 479 32.86 21.77 21.20
N THR A 480 33.51 20.62 21.07
CA THR A 480 33.97 19.82 22.21
C THR A 480 35.48 19.63 22.13
N GLU A 481 36.14 19.48 23.29
CA GLU A 481 37.59 19.23 23.33
C GLU A 481 37.97 17.85 22.77
N HIS A 482 37.04 16.89 22.75
CA HIS A 482 37.23 15.61 22.08
C HIS A 482 37.35 15.79 20.57
N ARG A 483 36.38 16.46 19.93
CA ARG A 483 36.41 16.77 18.49
C ARG A 483 37.58 17.66 18.10
N TRP A 484 37.99 18.58 18.97
CA TRP A 484 39.14 19.44 18.69
C TRP A 484 40.46 18.64 18.61
N ARG A 485 40.67 17.66 19.49
CA ARG A 485 41.86 16.79 19.43
C ARG A 485 41.90 15.98 18.14
N GLN A 486 40.76 15.48 17.67
CA GLN A 486 40.64 14.74 16.40
C GLN A 486 41.14 15.57 15.21
N ILE A 487 40.71 16.83 15.07
CA ILE A 487 41.21 17.71 13.98
C ILE A 487 42.68 18.11 14.17
N GLU A 488 43.18 18.23 15.41
CA GLU A 488 44.61 18.46 15.67
C GLU A 488 45.48 17.25 15.32
N GLU A 489 44.99 16.02 15.51
CA GLU A 489 45.65 14.78 15.11
C GLU A 489 45.61 14.60 13.59
N TRP A 490 44.45 14.82 12.97
CA TRP A 490 44.28 14.85 11.52
C TRP A 490 45.27 15.82 10.84
N ARG A 491 45.41 17.04 11.36
CA ARG A 491 46.35 18.06 10.86
C ARG A 491 47.82 17.65 10.97
N LYS A 492 48.20 16.78 11.91
CA LYS A 492 49.56 16.25 12.04
C LYS A 492 49.84 15.14 11.00
N ASN A 493 48.83 14.34 10.68
CA ASN A 493 48.97 13.14 9.86
C ASN A 493 48.75 13.41 8.36
N ASN A 494 47.82 14.30 7.98
CA ASN A 494 47.40 14.52 6.60
C ASN A 494 48.10 15.70 5.88
N LEU A 495 49.44 15.66 5.84
CA LEU A 495 50.26 16.62 5.07
C LEU A 495 50.22 16.40 3.54
N SER A 496 49.55 15.36 3.03
CA SER A 496 49.31 15.14 1.60
C SER A 496 47.80 15.15 1.30
N ALA A 497 47.40 15.94 0.30
CA ALA A 497 46.01 16.38 0.12
C ALA A 497 45.06 15.36 -0.56
N LEU A 498 45.33 14.05 -0.45
CA LEU A 498 44.65 12.99 -1.21
C LEU A 498 44.35 11.69 -0.42
N ALA A 499 44.66 11.63 0.88
CA ALA A 499 44.20 10.51 1.71
C ALA A 499 42.71 10.69 2.04
N LEU A 500 41.89 9.69 1.68
CA LEU A 500 40.65 9.41 2.42
C LEU A 500 41.07 9.11 3.86
N ASP A 501 40.43 9.78 4.81
CA ASP A 501 40.81 9.72 6.22
C ASP A 501 40.35 8.38 6.83
N PRO A 502 41.26 7.49 7.29
CA PRO A 502 40.88 6.22 7.89
C PRO A 502 40.18 6.37 9.25
N THR A 503 40.04 7.59 9.80
CA THR A 503 39.27 7.84 11.03
C THR A 503 37.77 7.94 10.76
N HIS A 504 37.17 6.85 10.27
CA HIS A 504 35.72 6.62 10.16
C HIS A 504 35.10 6.39 11.55
N ARG A 505 35.29 7.36 12.46
CA ARG A 505 34.89 7.27 13.85
C ARG A 505 33.92 8.42 14.16
N PHE A 506 32.73 8.04 14.63
CA PHE A 506 31.63 8.88 15.09
C PHE A 506 30.84 9.56 13.95
N GLY A 507 29.75 8.91 13.54
CA GLY A 507 28.97 9.24 12.35
C GLY A 507 27.78 10.19 12.59
N THR A 508 27.16 10.52 11.45
CA THR A 508 25.84 11.14 11.29
C THR A 508 24.80 10.52 12.23
N VAL A 509 23.85 11.33 12.71
CA VAL A 509 22.69 10.86 13.49
C VAL A 509 21.42 10.86 12.64
N GLY A 510 20.43 10.04 13.00
CA GLY A 510 19.18 9.99 12.26
C GLY A 510 18.08 9.18 12.93
N ALA A 511 16.86 9.35 12.41
CA ALA A 511 15.65 8.68 12.90
C ALA A 511 14.66 8.44 11.76
N VAL A 512 13.89 7.36 11.88
CA VAL A 512 12.72 7.05 11.05
C VAL A 512 11.56 6.66 11.96
N ALA A 513 10.35 7.11 11.63
CA ALA A 513 9.17 6.87 12.47
C ALA A 513 7.91 6.58 11.66
N LEU A 514 7.02 5.77 12.25
CA LEU A 514 5.64 5.52 11.84
C LEU A 514 4.71 6.03 12.95
N ASP A 515 3.75 6.87 12.60
CA ASP A 515 2.71 7.35 13.54
C ASP A 515 1.39 6.57 13.47
N LYS A 516 0.50 6.85 14.42
CA LYS A 516 -0.81 6.19 14.57
C LYS A 516 -1.73 6.38 13.35
N ASP A 517 -1.54 7.46 12.61
CA ASP A 517 -2.24 7.74 11.36
C ASP A 517 -1.63 7.00 10.15
N GLY A 518 -0.54 6.24 10.34
CA GLY A 518 0.15 5.48 9.30
C GLY A 518 1.13 6.28 8.45
N ASN A 519 1.54 7.47 8.90
CA ASN A 519 2.49 8.31 8.14
C ASN A 519 3.93 7.99 8.55
N LEU A 520 4.77 7.85 7.53
CA LEU A 520 6.21 7.66 7.68
C LEU A 520 6.94 9.01 7.64
N ALA A 521 7.98 9.16 8.45
CA ALA A 521 8.91 10.28 8.36
C ALA A 521 10.36 9.83 8.54
N ALA A 522 11.29 10.60 7.99
CA ALA A 522 12.73 10.39 8.15
C ALA A 522 13.45 11.73 8.40
N ALA A 523 14.46 11.72 9.27
CA ALA A 523 15.34 12.86 9.50
C ALA A 523 16.79 12.40 9.73
N THR A 524 17.75 13.21 9.29
CA THR A 524 19.19 12.92 9.38
C THR A 524 19.96 14.23 9.59
N SER A 525 20.96 14.23 10.49
CA SER A 525 21.78 15.42 10.81
C SER A 525 23.25 15.04 11.03
N THR A 526 24.18 15.92 10.63
CA THR A 526 25.63 15.63 10.69
C THR A 526 26.52 16.88 10.77
N GLY A 527 27.69 16.74 11.40
CA GLY A 527 28.85 17.63 11.19
C GLY A 527 29.66 17.30 9.94
N GLY A 528 29.38 16.17 9.28
CA GLY A 528 30.14 15.65 8.14
C GLY A 528 31.43 14.94 8.56
N LEU A 529 32.50 15.10 7.77
CA LEU A 529 33.80 14.45 8.01
C LEU A 529 34.83 15.40 8.64
N THR A 530 35.67 14.86 9.53
CA THR A 530 36.82 15.58 10.09
C THR A 530 37.75 16.05 8.98
N GLY A 531 38.16 17.31 9.03
CA GLY A 531 39.04 17.90 8.02
C GLY A 531 38.39 18.10 6.65
N LYS A 532 37.05 18.02 6.54
CA LYS A 532 36.33 18.34 5.30
C LYS A 532 36.72 19.73 4.77
N ARG A 533 36.77 19.90 3.45
CA ARG A 533 37.29 21.12 2.80
C ARG A 533 36.24 21.79 1.94
N TRP A 534 36.42 23.09 1.70
CA TRP A 534 35.73 23.86 0.64
C TRP A 534 34.19 23.88 0.71
N GLY A 535 33.59 23.53 1.86
CA GLY A 535 32.15 23.36 1.98
C GLY A 535 31.63 22.03 1.41
N ARG A 536 32.40 20.94 1.54
CA ARG A 536 31.92 19.57 1.23
C ARG A 536 30.60 19.28 1.94
N ILE A 537 29.61 18.91 1.15
CA ILE A 537 28.28 18.48 1.57
C ILE A 537 28.23 16.95 1.50
N GLY A 538 27.71 16.31 2.56
CA GLY A 538 27.52 14.85 2.60
C GLY A 538 26.20 14.37 1.98
N ASP A 539 25.85 13.13 2.27
CA ASP A 539 24.58 12.49 1.92
C ASP A 539 23.38 13.03 2.73
N SER A 540 23.62 13.41 3.99
CA SER A 540 22.58 13.71 4.99
C SER A 540 21.61 14.86 4.63
N PRO A 541 21.98 15.93 3.91
CA PRO A 541 21.04 16.93 3.42
C PRO A 541 20.51 16.64 2.01
N ILE A 542 20.89 15.51 1.39
CA ILE A 542 20.52 15.14 0.02
C ILE A 542 19.38 14.13 0.09
N ILE A 543 18.17 14.61 -0.18
CA ILE A 543 16.96 13.79 -0.23
C ILE A 543 17.12 12.67 -1.28
N GLY A 544 16.91 11.43 -0.84
CA GLY A 544 17.12 10.22 -1.62
C GLY A 544 18.52 9.60 -1.47
N ALA A 545 19.49 10.29 -0.86
CA ALA A 545 20.78 9.71 -0.49
C ALA A 545 20.84 9.36 1.00
N GLY A 546 20.96 10.36 1.88
CA GLY A 546 21.03 10.15 3.33
C GLY A 546 19.66 10.08 4.03
N THR A 547 18.62 10.68 3.45
CA THR A 547 17.27 10.74 4.03
C THR A 547 16.22 10.49 2.97
N TYR A 548 15.23 9.63 3.24
CA TYR A 548 14.07 9.48 2.37
C TYR A 548 12.84 8.98 3.14
N ALA A 549 11.63 9.41 2.78
CA ALA A 549 10.38 8.88 3.31
C ALA A 549 9.27 8.89 2.25
N ALA A 550 8.44 7.84 2.22
CA ALA A 550 7.24 7.75 1.40
C ALA A 550 6.23 6.75 2.01
N ASN A 551 5.01 7.21 2.29
CA ASN A 551 3.90 6.37 2.75
C ASN A 551 3.62 5.24 1.74
N GLY A 552 3.18 4.08 2.25
CA GLY A 552 3.00 2.87 1.43
C GLY A 552 4.31 2.28 0.87
N LYS A 553 5.47 2.81 1.29
CA LYS A 553 6.80 2.30 0.92
C LYS A 553 7.68 2.17 2.15
N CYS A 554 8.54 3.15 2.41
CA CYS A 554 9.52 3.09 3.48
C CYS A 554 10.00 4.50 3.91
N ALA A 555 10.64 4.55 5.08
CA ALA A 555 11.46 5.66 5.56
C ALA A 555 12.89 5.16 5.81
N VAL A 556 13.89 5.98 5.52
CA VAL A 556 15.32 5.63 5.58
C VAL A 556 16.14 6.81 6.09
N SER A 557 17.09 6.51 6.99
CA SER A 557 18.17 7.42 7.35
C SER A 557 19.52 6.69 7.30
N GLY A 558 20.51 7.28 6.63
CA GLY A 558 21.83 6.71 6.39
C GLY A 558 22.95 7.34 7.22
N THR A 559 24.04 6.59 7.41
CA THR A 559 25.29 7.05 8.03
C THR A 559 26.49 6.33 7.43
N GLY A 560 27.46 7.06 6.90
CA GLY A 560 28.73 6.47 6.45
C GLY A 560 29.55 7.40 5.57
N THR A 561 30.29 6.81 4.63
CA THR A 561 31.02 7.61 3.63
C THR A 561 30.06 8.16 2.58
N GLY A 562 29.51 9.35 2.89
CA GLY A 562 28.43 9.99 2.13
C GLY A 562 28.60 10.10 0.63
N GLU A 563 29.83 10.22 0.12
CA GLU A 563 30.14 10.20 -1.32
C GLU A 563 29.60 8.94 -2.02
N TYR A 564 29.56 7.79 -1.35
CA TYR A 564 29.01 6.55 -1.90
C TYR A 564 27.49 6.46 -1.74
N PHE A 565 26.94 6.92 -0.61
CA PHE A 565 25.50 7.00 -0.38
C PHE A 565 24.80 7.92 -1.40
N ILE A 566 25.45 9.02 -1.79
CA ILE A 566 25.00 9.89 -2.89
C ILE A 566 25.06 9.14 -4.23
N ARG A 567 26.14 8.43 -4.52
CA ARG A 567 26.33 7.75 -5.81
C ARG A 567 25.35 6.59 -6.04
N GLU A 568 24.94 5.92 -4.97
CA GLU A 568 23.94 4.83 -5.01
C GLU A 568 22.49 5.31 -4.81
N ASN A 569 22.27 6.59 -4.49
CA ASN A 569 20.98 7.13 -4.02
C ASN A 569 20.38 6.24 -2.90
N ALA A 570 21.17 5.95 -1.87
CA ALA A 570 20.91 4.87 -0.91
C ALA A 570 19.49 4.90 -0.31
N GLY A 571 19.08 6.02 0.29
CA GLY A 571 17.76 6.17 0.90
C GLY A 571 16.59 5.95 -0.06
N ARG A 572 16.70 6.41 -1.32
CA ARG A 572 15.66 6.14 -2.33
C ARG A 572 15.72 4.70 -2.85
N GLN A 573 16.92 4.13 -2.97
CA GLN A 573 17.14 2.77 -3.48
C GLN A 573 16.43 1.71 -2.63
N VAL A 574 16.48 1.83 -1.30
CA VAL A 574 15.75 0.92 -0.38
C VAL A 574 14.24 0.97 -0.64
N CYS A 575 13.63 2.16 -0.70
CA CYS A 575 12.18 2.25 -0.93
C CYS A 575 11.76 1.79 -2.34
N ASP A 576 12.61 1.97 -3.37
CA ASP A 576 12.33 1.45 -4.71
C ASP A 576 12.47 -0.08 -4.78
N ARG A 577 13.39 -0.68 -4.02
CA ARG A 577 13.48 -2.13 -3.84
C ARG A 577 12.22 -2.72 -3.21
N VAL A 578 11.74 -2.13 -2.12
CA VAL A 578 10.47 -2.53 -1.48
C VAL A 578 9.29 -2.34 -2.44
N ALA A 579 9.18 -1.18 -3.10
CA ALA A 579 8.02 -0.83 -3.91
C ALA A 579 7.96 -1.52 -5.28
N TRP A 580 9.08 -1.83 -5.91
CA TRP A 580 9.13 -2.38 -7.29
C TRP A 580 9.46 -3.87 -7.34
N ASN A 581 10.33 -4.34 -6.45
CA ASN A 581 10.77 -5.74 -6.43
C ASN A 581 10.04 -6.59 -5.37
N GLY A 582 9.38 -5.95 -4.41
CA GLY A 582 8.69 -6.62 -3.30
C GLY A 582 9.65 -7.31 -2.31
N GLN A 583 10.81 -6.69 -2.08
CA GLN A 583 11.74 -7.14 -1.04
C GLN A 583 11.22 -6.74 0.35
N SER A 584 11.55 -7.53 1.38
CA SER A 584 11.37 -7.09 2.78
C SER A 584 12.24 -5.88 3.08
N ILE A 585 11.92 -5.15 4.16
CA ILE A 585 12.69 -3.96 4.53
C ILE A 585 14.13 -4.31 4.90
N ALA A 586 14.34 -5.43 5.60
CA ALA A 586 15.66 -6.00 5.88
C ALA A 586 16.44 -6.30 4.59
N GLN A 587 15.87 -7.07 3.67
CA GLN A 587 16.56 -7.43 2.42
C GLN A 587 16.87 -6.19 1.55
N ALA A 588 15.95 -5.23 1.48
CA ALA A 588 16.15 -4.00 0.72
C ALA A 588 17.27 -3.13 1.32
N ALA A 589 17.38 -3.08 2.65
CA ALA A 589 18.44 -2.38 3.38
C ALA A 589 19.80 -3.05 3.16
N ASP A 590 19.90 -4.36 3.36
CA ASP A 590 21.12 -5.15 3.20
C ASP A 590 21.66 -5.10 1.76
N ASP A 591 20.80 -5.29 0.75
CA ASP A 591 21.21 -5.22 -0.65
C ASP A 591 21.77 -3.83 -1.01
N THR A 592 21.23 -2.75 -0.43
CA THR A 592 21.70 -1.38 -0.67
C THR A 592 23.03 -1.10 0.03
N ILE A 593 23.21 -1.55 1.28
CA ILE A 593 24.52 -1.48 1.96
C ILE A 593 25.57 -2.36 1.26
N GLY A 594 25.17 -3.51 0.72
CA GLY A 594 26.00 -4.36 -0.14
C GLY A 594 26.43 -3.68 -1.44
N ALA A 595 25.53 -2.93 -2.09
CA ALA A 595 25.85 -2.14 -3.28
C ALA A 595 26.86 -1.01 -2.98
N ILE A 596 26.69 -0.30 -1.85
CA ILE A 596 27.65 0.70 -1.37
C ILE A 596 29.02 0.05 -1.09
N GLY A 597 29.04 -1.11 -0.44
CA GLY A 597 30.24 -1.92 -0.22
C GLY A 597 30.94 -2.33 -1.52
N ALA A 598 30.18 -2.71 -2.55
CA ALA A 598 30.72 -3.07 -3.86
C ALA A 598 31.39 -1.89 -4.61
N LEU A 599 31.03 -0.64 -4.29
CA LEU A 599 31.76 0.54 -4.77
C LEU A 599 33.04 0.83 -3.95
N GLY A 600 33.22 0.19 -2.80
CA GLY A 600 34.27 0.49 -1.81
C GLY A 600 33.87 1.57 -0.80
N GLY A 601 32.57 1.78 -0.56
CA GLY A 601 32.06 2.63 0.50
C GLY A 601 31.67 1.84 1.75
N ASP A 602 31.70 2.51 2.91
CA ASP A 602 31.28 1.93 4.18
C ASP A 602 30.17 2.74 4.86
N GLY A 603 29.46 2.10 5.78
CA GLY A 603 28.41 2.71 6.58
C GLY A 603 27.33 1.72 7.03
N GLY A 604 26.22 2.30 7.44
CA GLY A 604 24.97 1.63 7.72
C GLY A 604 23.78 2.55 7.45
N LEU A 605 22.58 2.00 7.57
CA LEU A 605 21.33 2.72 7.50
C LEU A 605 20.28 2.07 8.39
N ILE A 606 19.33 2.89 8.83
CA ILE A 606 18.08 2.41 9.42
C ILE A 606 16.99 2.56 8.38
N ALA A 607 16.12 1.56 8.29
CA ALA A 607 14.98 1.58 7.39
C ALA A 607 13.73 1.08 8.10
N MET A 608 12.57 1.62 7.74
CA MET A 608 11.27 1.24 8.27
C MET A 608 10.25 1.18 7.14
N ASP A 609 9.40 0.16 7.09
CA ASP A 609 8.34 0.06 6.08
C ASP A 609 6.99 0.59 6.57
N ALA A 610 5.99 0.57 5.68
CA ALA A 610 4.62 0.98 6.01
C ALA A 610 3.94 0.13 7.10
N MET A 611 4.49 -1.06 7.43
CA MET A 611 4.00 -1.93 8.51
C MET A 611 4.64 -1.60 9.87
N GLY A 612 5.67 -0.74 9.90
CA GLY A 612 6.45 -0.42 11.09
C GLY A 612 7.53 -1.46 11.40
N ARG A 613 7.83 -2.36 10.47
CA ARG A 613 8.98 -3.28 10.55
C ARG A 613 10.26 -2.49 10.37
N ILE A 614 11.29 -2.82 11.14
CA ILE A 614 12.52 -2.02 11.25
C ILE A 614 13.72 -2.87 10.84
N ALA A 615 14.57 -2.33 9.98
CA ALA A 615 15.83 -2.95 9.58
C ALA A 615 17.04 -2.07 9.92
N PHE A 616 18.14 -2.70 10.33
CA PHE A 616 19.43 -2.07 10.62
C PHE A 616 20.54 -2.72 9.77
N ALA A 617 20.74 -2.23 8.55
CA ALA A 617 21.79 -2.76 7.68
C ALA A 617 23.11 -2.01 7.91
N MET A 618 24.24 -2.71 8.01
CA MET A 618 25.58 -2.12 8.09
C MET A 618 26.67 -3.04 7.52
N ASN A 619 27.73 -2.44 6.96
CA ASN A 619 28.93 -3.18 6.52
C ASN A 619 30.18 -2.82 7.36
N THR A 620 29.96 -2.18 8.50
CA THR A 620 30.93 -1.81 9.53
C THR A 620 30.80 -2.74 10.74
N GLU A 621 31.74 -2.64 11.69
CA GLU A 621 31.75 -3.47 12.90
C GLU A 621 30.69 -3.04 13.93
N GLY A 622 30.18 -1.82 13.83
CA GLY A 622 29.14 -1.31 14.70
C GLY A 622 28.44 -0.06 14.17
N MET A 623 27.23 0.13 14.69
CA MET A 623 26.40 1.31 14.52
C MET A 623 25.65 1.54 15.82
N TYR A 624 25.85 2.72 16.43
CA TYR A 624 25.04 3.17 17.55
C TYR A 624 23.58 3.23 17.06
N ARG A 625 22.69 2.41 17.59
CA ARG A 625 21.33 2.25 17.06
C ARG A 625 20.34 1.86 18.15
N GLY A 626 19.06 2.06 17.88
CA GLY A 626 18.00 1.60 18.77
C GLY A 626 16.62 1.72 18.14
N ALA A 627 15.64 1.06 18.74
CA ALA A 627 14.25 1.11 18.31
C ALA A 627 13.29 0.98 19.49
N ALA A 628 12.05 1.43 19.25
CA ALA A 628 10.90 1.27 20.12
C ALA A 628 9.63 1.17 19.26
N SER A 629 8.61 0.47 19.74
CA SER A 629 7.32 0.34 19.02
C SER A 629 6.15 0.16 19.98
N SER A 630 4.93 0.13 19.45
CA SER A 630 3.73 -0.25 20.21
C SER A 630 3.83 -1.63 20.88
N ASP A 631 4.65 -2.52 20.33
CA ASP A 631 4.67 -3.95 20.68
C ASP A 631 5.89 -4.31 21.55
N HIS A 632 6.96 -3.52 21.45
CA HIS A 632 8.24 -3.75 22.13
C HIS A 632 8.79 -2.46 22.78
N PRO A 633 9.37 -2.56 23.99
CA PRO A 633 9.99 -1.41 24.65
C PRO A 633 11.19 -0.87 23.87
N ALA A 634 11.69 0.28 24.31
CA ALA A 634 12.91 0.88 23.78
C ALA A 634 14.15 0.00 24.08
N GLU A 635 14.88 -0.35 23.03
CA GLU A 635 16.12 -1.16 23.09
C GLU A 635 17.23 -0.52 22.25
N GLU A 636 18.48 -0.67 22.69
CA GLU A 636 19.65 -0.08 22.02
C GLU A 636 20.81 -1.08 21.83
N ALA A 637 21.54 -0.91 20.72
CA ALA A 637 22.70 -1.70 20.35
C ALA A 637 23.81 -0.80 19.78
N ILE A 638 25.04 -1.30 19.81
CA ILE A 638 26.24 -0.60 19.31
C ILE A 638 27.00 -1.49 18.33
N TYR A 639 27.09 -2.79 18.62
CA TYR A 639 27.90 -3.73 17.86
C TYR A 639 27.05 -4.50 16.84
N ALA A 640 27.65 -4.91 15.72
CA ALA A 640 26.95 -5.63 14.66
C ALA A 640 26.53 -7.07 15.05
N ASP A 641 27.06 -7.61 16.15
CA ASP A 641 26.71 -8.94 16.71
C ASP A 641 25.56 -8.89 17.74
N GLU A 642 25.07 -7.69 18.09
CA GLU A 642 23.89 -7.47 18.92
C GLU A 642 22.64 -7.41 18.04
N THR A 643 21.53 -8.00 18.49
CA THR A 643 20.22 -7.96 17.83
C THR A 643 19.17 -7.31 18.72
N LEU A 644 18.19 -6.62 18.12
CA LEU A 644 17.07 -5.99 18.83
C LEU A 644 15.78 -6.80 18.63
N ALA A 645 14.86 -6.84 19.60
CA ALA A 645 13.57 -7.51 19.43
C ALA A 645 12.63 -6.75 18.47
N ASN A 646 12.94 -5.48 18.21
CA ASN A 646 12.23 -4.62 17.27
C ASN A 646 12.60 -4.84 15.78
N GLU A 647 13.66 -5.60 15.50
CA GLU A 647 14.32 -5.83 14.19
C GLU A 647 13.65 -6.96 13.38
N ASP A 648 13.50 -6.78 12.05
CA ASP A 648 12.84 -7.69 11.07
C ASP A 648 13.82 -8.66 10.39
#